data_AF-A0A519CZJ8-F1
#
_entry.id   AF-A0A519CZJ8-F1
#
_cell.length_a   1.000
_cell.length_b   1.000
_cell.length_c   1.000
_cell.angle_alpha   90.00
_cell.angle_beta   90.00
_cell.angle_gamma   90.00
#
_symmetry.space_group_name_H-M   'P 1'
#
loop_
_entity.id
_entity.type
_entity.pdbx_description
1 polymer ?
#
loop_
_entity_poly.entity_id
_entity_poly.type
_entity_poly.pdbx_seq_one_letter_code
_entity_poly.pdbx_strand_id
1 'polypeptide(L)'
;MDILVAITPTIVYYEQNVEDEDKYASARTSGIDVHPTIVKFNYPNSADQDKYKMFSSNHPIPNFNRPELLFVIDGMKGVDLQITITIENIGVNPSGTFNTQIKVLHDEYSEFVLLDTQIASASINPGSTADITFTWNPTYSGNHSMLITSLHSTDDNTGNDLLSRHLTIGSIYDNCDDLSQWTVGSSWSSSTEAAISAGRSCHVGNGVSSNYGNGLTTSLYTPIFDLSNRHPNPTRAIGLSFFATGAGEANDIVSFQGRRADGQWEQIGIIGGNIDTNLNSWNTNTNTVGSQTLPVMPMNVGQLHATSQFRMQFTSDASGTNIGYWIDDLVWYYDEIARESEFDWNIGVNNQSSARRGYWTDQLVTIHNNGNASDRFLPTVTGLPSEWDVSFLHESGGGINSLSGVMVLPGESHNIRVRLKPGENATIGPAQYNLKITSATYSTHYDLKQMSVNVDPDFIPEIQEMTSIPACAPGSTCEFFVEVNNIGDASDSFDLSVRDINIRSGWTLGLTWSQVTPITISAGSSEMVKFVISVPADAEPDLTSSIWFDVNSFTDPSRVDSKIIEAKAAMVSNAEVGLDPSVNAGADWSVIPGGSTSVTFTLWNNATRQDVFDVGVLVQGGRSWNVSQPSVSSMAVNPSSHATFTVSVSAPTTGQANDPGPIITPYATSTRSNTNATATAFTNLVIAPQYDLVIREVYFPAIIEPGVATAYSVEIENDGNGVVNAEISIPNMPESWDWWTVVDGENQSGPISLTPSYELKDTASIDIMMLLPPDEEPNEELDLQILVVPSDGGIDLTPANNQLYITTLTAQVKRPEIRNFNTTQINMRVGETIVLDFEVHNVGNVGDPNLRVKAQLQTMPQTSGVELLLINLDNPSISASESNWIDISQPARGIGHLQLKVIVSDETPINTNIAITIVVEGGDGGNDLPITLNENVVIVVDERRDVSLDVYYETSQVMAGSAMQFSFTAWSNSSVLETLELAPQFPQGWSLECDGLQIDTGIEITLIKSDGMRPTSSVVECTLLNGGDIYDGELTWVISNQEGEEIMSGEDFFTFTTSNDDAKGALDYINMDTKTLAIVVVVLVISVVFTLLILAKKRRAIVEDDYDEEDIENTQPVQPIQPVQPVQPVQPVQPFQPIQPVQPVQPVQPFQPIQPQPIQPIQPIQPVQPVQPVHQPPATLTAAQAPQWTDEQLVASGWTAEEIQYHRMQSSTVSSPEQESKSLKDAFSAL
;
A
#
# COMPACT_ATOMS: atom_id res chain seq x y z
N MET A 1 -54.22 -3.38 34.03
CA MET A 1 -55.66 -3.69 34.08
C MET A 1 -55.77 -5.19 33.99
N ASP A 2 -56.56 -5.75 34.89
CA ASP A 2 -56.60 -7.17 35.19
C ASP A 2 -57.58 -7.94 34.27
N ILE A 3 -57.84 -9.19 34.63
CA ILE A 3 -58.79 -10.12 33.99
C ILE A 3 -58.27 -10.72 32.68
N LEU A 4 -57.48 -11.79 32.81
CA LEU A 4 -57.52 -12.89 31.84
C LEU A 4 -58.07 -14.13 32.56
N VAL A 5 -59.25 -14.58 32.14
CA VAL A 5 -59.85 -15.83 32.65
C VAL A 5 -59.24 -16.99 31.85
N ALA A 6 -58.34 -17.75 32.48
CA ALA A 6 -57.81 -18.96 31.89
C ALA A 6 -58.87 -20.08 31.96
N ILE A 7 -59.40 -20.49 30.80
CA ILE A 7 -60.33 -21.62 30.71
C ILE A 7 -59.49 -22.90 30.67
N THR A 8 -59.25 -23.51 31.84
CA THR A 8 -58.70 -24.85 31.92
C THR A 8 -59.79 -25.88 31.58
N PRO A 9 -59.56 -26.81 30.63
CA PRO A 9 -60.40 -28.01 30.53
C PRO A 9 -60.13 -28.89 31.77
N THR A 10 -60.98 -28.77 32.78
CA THR A 10 -60.85 -29.56 34.01
C THR A 10 -61.12 -31.02 33.72
N ILE A 11 -60.07 -31.82 33.54
CA ILE A 11 -60.16 -33.28 33.68
C ILE A 11 -60.43 -33.55 35.17
N VAL A 12 -61.67 -33.85 35.48
CA VAL A 12 -62.11 -34.16 36.85
C VAL A 12 -61.57 -35.52 37.24
N TYR A 13 -60.74 -35.56 38.27
CA TYR A 13 -60.40 -36.81 38.96
C TYR A 13 -61.68 -37.38 39.61
N TYR A 14 -62.28 -38.37 38.95
CA TYR A 14 -63.33 -39.18 39.55
C TYR A 14 -62.71 -40.30 40.38
N GLU A 15 -62.46 -40.02 41.66
CA GLU A 15 -62.56 -41.08 42.67
C GLU A 15 -64.04 -41.49 42.78
N GLN A 16 -64.47 -42.45 41.96
CA GLN A 16 -65.77 -43.10 42.18
C GLN A 16 -65.70 -43.95 43.44
N ASN A 17 -66.18 -43.37 44.55
CA ASN A 17 -66.65 -44.16 45.68
C ASN A 17 -67.79 -45.07 45.18
N VAL A 18 -67.71 -46.35 45.51
CA VAL A 18 -68.70 -47.36 45.11
C VAL A 18 -69.92 -47.28 46.02
N GLU A 19 -70.80 -46.30 45.79
CA GLU A 19 -72.11 -46.21 46.45
C GLU A 19 -73.08 -45.27 45.70
N ASP A 20 -73.72 -45.74 44.63
CA ASP A 20 -75.16 -45.53 44.36
C ASP A 20 -75.68 -46.41 43.19
N GLU A 21 -76.98 -46.70 43.17
CA GLU A 21 -77.62 -47.59 42.19
C GLU A 21 -78.27 -46.88 40.97
N ASP A 22 -78.53 -47.67 39.93
CA ASP A 22 -79.55 -47.50 38.88
C ASP A 22 -79.36 -46.51 37.68
N LYS A 23 -78.87 -47.11 36.58
CA LYS A 23 -79.43 -47.08 35.20
C LYS A 23 -79.88 -45.75 34.57
N TYR A 24 -79.35 -45.47 33.37
CA TYR A 24 -80.18 -45.36 32.15
C TYR A 24 -79.40 -45.85 30.92
N ALA A 25 -80.04 -46.63 30.04
CA ALA A 25 -79.40 -47.34 28.92
C ALA A 25 -79.72 -46.74 27.54
N SER A 26 -78.85 -46.93 26.55
CA SER A 26 -79.06 -46.47 25.17
C SER A 26 -78.53 -47.42 24.06
N ALA A 27 -79.15 -48.59 23.97
CA ALA A 27 -79.43 -49.27 22.70
C ALA A 27 -78.24 -49.57 21.76
N ARG A 28 -77.30 -50.39 22.23
CA ARG A 28 -77.02 -51.62 21.49
C ARG A 28 -77.71 -52.79 22.20
N THR A 29 -77.81 -53.93 21.50
CA THR A 29 -78.49 -55.14 21.98
C THR A 29 -77.63 -56.36 21.72
N SER A 30 -76.31 -56.23 21.89
CA SER A 30 -75.39 -57.37 21.82
C SER A 30 -75.51 -58.26 23.05
N GLY A 31 -75.90 -57.67 24.19
CA GLY A 31 -75.87 -58.29 25.50
C GLY A 31 -74.45 -58.44 26.06
N ILE A 32 -73.44 -57.79 25.49
CA ILE A 32 -72.05 -57.84 25.94
C ILE A 32 -71.69 -56.47 26.52
N ASP A 33 -71.10 -56.48 27.72
CA ASP A 33 -70.58 -55.32 28.44
C ASP A 33 -69.30 -55.80 29.12
N VAL A 34 -68.14 -55.54 28.50
CA VAL A 34 -66.82 -56.00 28.97
C VAL A 34 -65.90 -54.85 29.35
N HIS A 35 -65.47 -54.81 30.61
CA HIS A 35 -64.59 -53.74 31.10
C HIS A 35 -63.43 -54.24 31.97
N PRO A 36 -62.25 -53.60 31.91
CA PRO A 36 -61.15 -53.85 32.84
C PRO A 36 -61.52 -53.45 34.28
N THR A 37 -61.07 -54.23 35.27
CA THR A 37 -61.42 -54.02 36.69
C THR A 37 -60.22 -54.00 37.64
N ILE A 38 -59.21 -54.84 37.43
CA ILE A 38 -58.06 -54.96 38.36
C ILE A 38 -56.76 -55.01 37.59
N VAL A 39 -55.74 -54.29 38.07
CA VAL A 39 -54.34 -54.37 37.56
C VAL A 39 -53.43 -54.86 38.68
N LYS A 40 -52.67 -55.92 38.39
CA LYS A 40 -51.69 -56.54 39.29
C LYS A 40 -50.31 -56.48 38.64
N PHE A 41 -49.29 -56.23 39.46
CA PHE A 41 -47.89 -56.15 39.04
C PHE A 41 -47.09 -57.26 39.71
N ASN A 42 -46.25 -57.96 38.95
CA ASN A 42 -45.41 -59.04 39.45
C ASN A 42 -44.04 -59.00 38.76
N TYR A 43 -43.01 -59.61 39.34
CA TYR A 43 -41.73 -59.81 38.66
C TYR A 43 -41.69 -61.24 38.10
N PRO A 44 -41.34 -61.48 36.81
CA PRO A 44 -41.32 -62.81 36.22
C PRO A 44 -40.33 -63.80 36.85
N ASN A 45 -39.31 -63.28 37.55
CA ASN A 45 -38.28 -64.06 38.21
C ASN A 45 -38.18 -63.71 39.71
N SER A 46 -37.74 -64.67 40.51
CA SER A 46 -37.68 -64.50 41.97
C SER A 46 -36.54 -63.60 42.45
N ALA A 47 -35.48 -63.39 41.68
CA ALA A 47 -34.35 -62.58 42.12
C ALA A 47 -34.69 -61.09 42.15
N ASP A 48 -35.31 -60.58 41.08
CA ASP A 48 -35.83 -59.21 41.06
C ASP A 48 -37.00 -59.04 42.06
N GLN A 49 -37.86 -60.06 42.20
CA GLN A 49 -38.88 -60.04 43.24
C GLN A 49 -38.25 -59.92 44.64
N ASP A 50 -37.26 -60.73 44.97
CA ASP A 50 -36.61 -60.72 46.29
C ASP A 50 -35.85 -59.41 46.57
N LYS A 51 -35.40 -58.71 45.53
CA LYS A 51 -34.75 -57.40 45.67
C LYS A 51 -35.72 -56.22 45.84
N TYR A 52 -36.84 -56.21 45.11
CA TYR A 52 -37.74 -55.04 45.04
C TYR A 52 -39.10 -55.21 45.76
N LYS A 53 -39.38 -56.38 46.35
CA LYS A 53 -40.66 -56.74 47.02
C LYS A 53 -41.16 -55.78 48.09
N MET A 54 -40.29 -55.01 48.73
CA MET A 54 -40.67 -54.18 49.89
C MET A 54 -41.38 -52.88 49.51
N PHE A 55 -41.00 -52.24 48.40
CA PHE A 55 -41.67 -51.03 47.91
C PHE A 55 -42.43 -51.23 46.57
N SER A 56 -42.34 -52.40 45.94
CA SER A 56 -43.19 -52.76 44.80
C SER A 56 -44.65 -52.96 45.23
N SER A 57 -45.60 -52.53 44.39
CA SER A 57 -47.04 -52.74 44.58
C SER A 57 -47.47 -54.21 44.40
N ASN A 58 -46.58 -55.10 43.95
CA ASN A 58 -46.79 -56.55 43.84
C ASN A 58 -47.36 -57.15 45.13
N HIS A 59 -48.64 -57.50 45.13
CA HIS A 59 -49.37 -58.06 46.27
C HIS A 59 -50.46 -59.04 45.78
N PRO A 60 -50.73 -60.15 46.49
CA PRO A 60 -49.95 -60.70 47.62
C PRO A 60 -48.69 -61.45 47.14
N ILE A 61 -47.61 -61.37 47.90
CA ILE A 61 -46.34 -62.04 47.56
C ILE A 61 -46.28 -63.43 48.22
N PRO A 62 -46.05 -64.52 47.46
CA PRO A 62 -45.96 -65.87 48.03
C PRO A 62 -44.89 -65.98 49.12
N ASN A 63 -45.30 -66.43 50.31
CA ASN A 63 -44.47 -66.56 51.52
C ASN A 63 -43.92 -65.23 52.10
N PHE A 64 -44.40 -64.07 51.66
CA PHE A 64 -43.93 -62.77 52.16
C PHE A 64 -45.11 -61.83 52.50
N ASN A 65 -45.37 -61.65 53.80
CA ASN A 65 -46.54 -60.94 54.31
C ASN A 65 -46.22 -59.47 54.67
N ARG A 66 -46.32 -58.57 53.68
CA ARG A 66 -46.35 -57.11 53.88
C ARG A 66 -47.79 -56.56 53.72
N PRO A 67 -48.17 -55.43 54.34
CA PRO A 67 -49.44 -54.76 54.07
C PRO A 67 -49.56 -54.36 52.59
N GLU A 68 -50.75 -54.50 52.00
CA GLU A 68 -51.01 -54.23 50.58
C GLU A 68 -50.62 -52.79 50.17
N LEU A 69 -51.12 -51.81 50.93
CA LEU A 69 -50.92 -50.36 50.72
C LEU A 69 -49.48 -49.87 51.00
N LEU A 70 -48.58 -50.74 51.47
CA LEU A 70 -47.21 -50.37 51.79
C LEU A 70 -46.32 -50.50 50.55
N PHE A 71 -46.44 -49.57 49.61
CA PHE A 71 -45.66 -49.50 48.37
C PHE A 71 -45.35 -48.05 47.97
N VAL A 72 -44.41 -47.88 47.04
CA VAL A 72 -43.98 -46.59 46.43
C VAL A 72 -43.89 -46.70 44.91
N ILE A 73 -43.46 -47.86 44.41
CA ILE A 73 -43.27 -48.15 42.99
C ILE A 73 -44.17 -49.33 42.58
N ASP A 74 -44.54 -49.42 41.31
CA ASP A 74 -45.11 -50.63 40.74
C ASP A 74 -43.99 -51.54 40.21
N GLY A 75 -43.02 -50.95 39.50
CA GLY A 75 -41.85 -51.64 38.94
C GLY A 75 -40.57 -50.81 38.99
N MET A 76 -39.49 -51.35 38.42
CA MET A 76 -38.17 -50.72 38.34
C MET A 76 -37.73 -50.53 36.88
N LYS A 77 -37.05 -49.43 36.60
CA LYS A 77 -36.45 -49.15 35.28
C LYS A 77 -35.42 -50.22 34.92
N GLY A 78 -35.51 -50.76 33.70
CA GLY A 78 -34.64 -51.82 33.18
C GLY A 78 -34.98 -53.24 33.66
N VAL A 79 -36.00 -53.42 34.51
CA VAL A 79 -36.38 -54.70 35.11
C VAL A 79 -37.70 -55.18 34.51
N ASP A 80 -37.81 -56.47 34.19
CA ASP A 80 -39.04 -57.03 33.62
C ASP A 80 -40.21 -56.98 34.63
N LEU A 81 -41.27 -56.28 34.24
CA LEU A 81 -42.51 -56.10 34.97
C LEU A 81 -43.63 -56.90 34.29
N GLN A 82 -44.10 -57.95 34.95
CA GLN A 82 -45.29 -58.68 34.55
C GLN A 82 -46.54 -57.90 34.97
N ILE A 83 -47.43 -57.64 34.01
CA ILE A 83 -48.68 -56.89 34.23
C ILE A 83 -49.82 -57.86 33.97
N THR A 84 -50.67 -58.08 34.97
CA THR A 84 -51.88 -58.91 34.84
C THR A 84 -53.12 -58.06 35.03
N ILE A 85 -54.02 -58.10 34.05
CA ILE A 85 -55.25 -57.30 33.99
C ILE A 85 -56.44 -58.24 34.07
N THR A 86 -57.28 -58.06 35.08
CA THR A 86 -58.59 -58.71 35.19
C THR A 86 -59.60 -57.90 34.40
N ILE A 87 -60.37 -58.56 33.54
CA ILE A 87 -61.48 -57.99 32.77
C ILE A 87 -62.75 -58.74 33.18
N GLU A 88 -63.86 -58.03 33.37
CA GLU A 88 -65.17 -58.58 33.72
C GLU A 88 -66.15 -58.46 32.54
N ASN A 89 -67.06 -59.42 32.39
CA ASN A 89 -68.21 -59.31 31.50
C ASN A 89 -69.49 -59.20 32.35
N ILE A 90 -69.97 -57.99 32.57
CA ILE A 90 -71.23 -57.72 33.31
C ILE A 90 -72.48 -57.84 32.41
N GLY A 91 -72.28 -58.12 31.12
CA GLY A 91 -73.32 -58.41 30.16
C GLY A 91 -74.06 -59.75 30.39
N VAL A 92 -75.01 -60.03 29.50
CA VAL A 92 -75.87 -61.23 29.50
C VAL A 92 -75.49 -62.28 28.43
N ASN A 93 -74.58 -61.96 27.51
CA ASN A 93 -74.04 -62.83 26.48
C ASN A 93 -72.50 -62.97 26.58
N PRO A 94 -71.90 -64.11 26.17
CA PRO A 94 -70.45 -64.26 26.14
C PRO A 94 -69.79 -63.29 25.15
N SER A 95 -68.65 -62.70 25.52
CA SER A 95 -68.00 -61.63 24.77
C SER A 95 -67.43 -62.03 23.40
N GLY A 96 -67.14 -63.33 23.20
CA GLY A 96 -66.23 -63.73 22.13
C GLY A 96 -64.80 -63.20 22.36
N THR A 97 -63.92 -63.38 21.38
CA THR A 97 -62.54 -62.87 21.45
C THR A 97 -62.47 -61.41 20.99
N PHE A 98 -61.79 -60.57 21.77
CA PHE A 98 -61.57 -59.15 21.49
C PHE A 98 -60.13 -58.76 21.86
N ASN A 99 -59.70 -57.55 21.51
CA ASN A 99 -58.40 -57.03 21.96
C ASN A 99 -58.59 -56.15 23.20
N THR A 100 -57.63 -56.18 24.11
CA THR A 100 -57.47 -55.17 25.15
C THR A 100 -56.17 -54.41 24.87
N GLN A 101 -56.26 -53.07 24.78
CA GLN A 101 -55.12 -52.20 24.61
C GLN A 101 -54.54 -51.82 25.98
N ILE A 102 -53.21 -51.76 26.07
CA ILE A 102 -52.47 -51.22 27.21
C ILE A 102 -51.61 -50.10 26.67
N LYS A 103 -51.89 -48.86 27.06
CA LYS A 103 -51.11 -47.67 26.69
C LYS A 103 -50.55 -47.03 27.96
N VAL A 104 -49.24 -46.79 27.99
CA VAL A 104 -48.58 -46.07 29.10
C VAL A 104 -48.12 -44.71 28.57
N LEU A 105 -48.55 -43.65 29.24
CA LEU A 105 -48.23 -42.26 28.92
C LEU A 105 -47.27 -41.66 29.95
N HIS A 106 -46.36 -40.81 29.49
CA HIS A 106 -45.56 -39.93 30.36
C HIS A 106 -46.37 -38.66 30.67
N ASP A 107 -46.57 -38.33 31.94
CA ASP A 107 -47.58 -37.34 32.37
C ASP A 107 -47.21 -35.89 32.05
N GLU A 108 -45.93 -35.62 31.80
CA GLU A 108 -45.32 -34.31 31.54
C GLU A 108 -45.51 -33.81 30.09
N TYR A 109 -45.95 -34.68 29.18
CA TYR A 109 -46.09 -34.40 27.74
C TYR A 109 -47.56 -34.49 27.31
N SER A 110 -47.96 -33.72 26.28
CA SER A 110 -49.34 -33.77 25.78
C SER A 110 -49.69 -35.11 25.15
N GLU A 111 -48.73 -35.74 24.46
CA GLU A 111 -48.75 -37.16 24.16
C GLU A 111 -47.30 -37.67 24.02
N PHE A 112 -46.88 -38.58 24.90
CA PHE A 112 -45.63 -39.33 24.77
C PHE A 112 -45.86 -40.76 25.27
N VAL A 113 -45.62 -41.75 24.40
CA VAL A 113 -46.11 -43.12 24.59
C VAL A 113 -44.96 -44.07 24.94
N LEU A 114 -44.94 -44.55 26.19
CA LEU A 114 -43.88 -45.43 26.73
C LEU A 114 -44.15 -46.91 26.45
N LEU A 115 -45.41 -47.24 26.18
CA LEU A 115 -45.90 -48.53 25.73
C LEU A 115 -47.21 -48.30 24.99
N ASP A 116 -47.39 -48.91 23.83
CA ASP A 116 -48.70 -49.20 23.26
C ASP A 116 -48.69 -50.64 22.76
N THR A 117 -49.62 -51.46 23.26
CA THR A 117 -49.71 -52.88 22.89
C THR A 117 -51.15 -53.35 22.96
N GLN A 118 -51.51 -54.32 22.13
CA GLN A 118 -52.82 -54.97 22.14
C GLN A 118 -52.68 -56.47 22.38
N ILE A 119 -53.48 -56.99 23.30
CA ILE A 119 -53.46 -58.39 23.71
C ILE A 119 -54.84 -59.00 23.43
N ALA A 120 -54.85 -60.19 22.84
CA ALA A 120 -56.10 -60.89 22.54
C ALA A 120 -56.70 -61.50 23.82
N SER A 121 -57.84 -60.95 24.24
CA SER A 121 -58.66 -61.42 25.35
C SER A 121 -59.53 -62.60 24.89
N ALA A 122 -59.57 -63.66 25.70
CA ALA A 122 -60.41 -64.83 25.46
C ALA A 122 -61.89 -64.52 25.71
N SER A 123 -62.80 -65.39 25.23
CA SER A 123 -64.24 -65.22 25.45
C SER A 123 -64.61 -65.32 26.93
N ILE A 124 -65.09 -64.23 27.50
CA ILE A 124 -65.55 -64.12 28.88
C ILE A 124 -67.05 -64.39 28.92
N ASN A 125 -67.49 -65.28 29.80
CA ASN A 125 -68.91 -65.58 30.00
C ASN A 125 -69.61 -64.49 30.83
N PRO A 126 -70.95 -64.34 30.73
CA PRO A 126 -71.73 -63.45 31.59
C PRO A 126 -71.43 -63.64 33.08
N GLY A 127 -71.27 -62.54 33.83
CA GLY A 127 -70.97 -62.55 35.26
C GLY A 127 -69.68 -63.29 35.61
N SER A 128 -68.71 -63.30 34.70
CA SER A 128 -67.40 -63.94 34.88
C SER A 128 -66.28 -62.95 34.57
N THR A 129 -65.08 -63.23 35.11
CA THR A 129 -63.85 -62.50 34.79
C THR A 129 -62.87 -63.38 34.01
N ALA A 130 -61.91 -62.74 33.34
CA ALA A 130 -60.71 -63.37 32.80
C ALA A 130 -59.48 -62.49 33.06
N ASP A 131 -58.35 -63.12 33.37
CA ASP A 131 -57.05 -62.45 33.49
C ASP A 131 -56.29 -62.54 32.15
N ILE A 132 -55.75 -61.42 31.67
CA ILE A 132 -54.72 -61.37 30.62
C ILE A 132 -53.39 -60.93 31.21
N THR A 133 -52.28 -61.47 30.72
CA THR A 133 -50.93 -61.19 31.25
C THR A 133 -49.97 -60.74 30.16
N PHE A 134 -49.23 -59.65 30.44
CA PHE A 134 -48.16 -59.09 29.64
C PHE A 134 -46.84 -59.10 30.41
N THR A 135 -45.72 -58.83 29.74
CA THR A 135 -44.45 -58.50 30.40
C THR A 135 -43.77 -57.38 29.64
N TRP A 136 -43.43 -56.32 30.35
CA TRP A 136 -42.87 -55.07 29.85
C TRP A 136 -41.55 -54.78 30.57
N ASN A 137 -40.55 -54.25 29.88
CA ASN A 137 -39.33 -53.74 30.50
C ASN A 137 -39.41 -52.20 30.49
N PRO A 138 -39.66 -51.52 31.62
CA PRO A 138 -39.81 -50.06 31.65
C PRO A 138 -38.46 -49.40 31.36
N THR A 139 -38.35 -48.63 30.27
CA THR A 139 -37.06 -47.98 29.92
C THR A 139 -36.89 -46.59 30.53
N TYR A 140 -37.97 -45.96 30.99
CA TYR A 140 -37.98 -44.67 31.69
C TYR A 140 -38.34 -44.87 33.16
N SER A 141 -37.98 -43.91 34.02
CA SER A 141 -38.43 -43.84 35.42
C SER A 141 -39.31 -42.63 35.65
N GLY A 142 -40.05 -42.66 36.76
CA GLY A 142 -40.91 -41.57 37.19
C GLY A 142 -42.34 -42.00 37.45
N ASN A 143 -43.22 -41.02 37.46
CA ASN A 143 -44.66 -41.14 37.54
C ASN A 143 -45.23 -41.14 36.13
N HIS A 144 -46.09 -42.11 35.84
CA HIS A 144 -46.74 -42.30 34.54
C HIS A 144 -48.23 -42.59 34.74
N SER A 145 -48.99 -42.60 33.65
CA SER A 145 -50.40 -43.01 33.65
C SER A 145 -50.60 -44.19 32.71
N MET A 146 -51.18 -45.27 33.24
CA MET A 146 -51.53 -46.47 32.48
C MET A 146 -53.02 -46.44 32.13
N LEU A 147 -53.30 -46.48 30.83
CA LEU A 147 -54.63 -46.58 30.24
C LEU A 147 -54.83 -47.99 29.70
N ILE A 148 -55.93 -48.63 30.08
CA ILE A 148 -56.30 -49.98 29.66
C ILE A 148 -57.69 -49.92 29.06
N THR A 149 -57.84 -50.33 27.80
CA THR A 149 -59.11 -50.21 27.06
C THR A 149 -59.55 -51.57 26.50
N SER A 150 -60.75 -52.03 26.81
CA SER A 150 -61.43 -53.10 26.07
C SER A 150 -61.84 -52.60 24.68
N LEU A 151 -61.36 -53.25 23.62
CA LEU A 151 -61.68 -52.88 22.23
C LEU A 151 -62.74 -53.83 21.66
N HIS A 152 -63.91 -53.90 22.31
CA HIS A 152 -65.00 -54.77 21.89
C HIS A 152 -66.00 -54.05 20.95
N SER A 153 -65.92 -54.32 19.65
CA SER A 153 -66.60 -53.54 18.59
C SER A 153 -68.13 -53.44 18.67
N THR A 154 -68.78 -54.32 19.43
CA THR A 154 -70.24 -54.32 19.63
C THR A 154 -70.65 -54.21 21.09
N ASP A 155 -69.79 -53.65 21.96
CA ASP A 155 -70.16 -53.44 23.36
C ASP A 155 -71.42 -52.57 23.51
N ASP A 156 -72.23 -52.87 24.52
CA ASP A 156 -73.46 -52.16 24.83
C ASP A 156 -73.22 -50.92 25.73
N ASN A 157 -72.03 -50.76 26.34
CA ASN A 157 -71.69 -49.68 27.27
C ASN A 157 -70.23 -49.18 27.14
N THR A 158 -69.88 -48.51 26.04
CA THR A 158 -68.51 -47.98 25.82
C THR A 158 -68.08 -46.83 26.77
N GLY A 159 -68.73 -46.67 27.92
CA GLY A 159 -68.40 -45.71 28.97
C GLY A 159 -67.57 -46.30 30.12
N ASN A 160 -67.52 -47.64 30.27
CA ASN A 160 -66.68 -48.33 31.25
C ASN A 160 -65.45 -49.02 30.64
N ASP A 161 -65.34 -49.07 29.29
CA ASP A 161 -64.24 -49.72 28.54
C ASP A 161 -62.82 -49.34 29.01
N LEU A 162 -62.64 -48.13 29.54
CA LEU A 162 -61.35 -47.54 29.91
C LEU A 162 -61.13 -47.53 31.43
N LEU A 163 -60.14 -48.30 31.89
CA LEU A 163 -59.55 -48.15 33.22
C LEU A 163 -58.27 -47.30 33.13
N SER A 164 -58.15 -46.31 34.01
CA SER A 164 -56.93 -45.50 34.18
C SER A 164 -56.34 -45.71 35.58
N ARG A 165 -55.02 -45.88 35.68
CA ARG A 165 -54.29 -46.05 36.94
C ARG A 165 -52.96 -45.28 36.89
N HIS A 166 -52.51 -44.77 38.02
CA HIS A 166 -51.11 -44.35 38.16
C HIS A 166 -50.15 -45.54 38.00
N LEU A 167 -48.94 -45.26 37.54
CA LEU A 167 -47.86 -46.23 37.41
C LEU A 167 -46.56 -45.54 37.82
N THR A 168 -45.92 -46.00 38.89
CA THR A 168 -44.65 -45.41 39.37
C THR A 168 -43.49 -46.37 39.11
N ILE A 169 -42.50 -45.93 38.34
CA ILE A 169 -41.31 -46.70 38.00
C ILE A 169 -40.09 -46.14 38.74
N GLY A 170 -39.50 -46.96 39.62
CA GLY A 170 -38.30 -46.61 40.37
C GLY A 170 -37.06 -46.53 39.48
N SER A 171 -36.15 -45.60 39.78
CA SER A 171 -34.92 -45.41 38.99
C SER A 171 -33.70 -46.08 39.60
N ILE A 172 -33.52 -45.97 40.92
CA ILE A 172 -32.39 -46.55 41.68
C ILE A 172 -32.95 -47.20 42.93
N TYR A 173 -32.46 -48.40 43.28
CA TYR A 173 -32.86 -49.15 44.46
C TYR A 173 -31.64 -49.78 45.12
N ASP A 174 -31.46 -49.56 46.43
CA ASP A 174 -30.33 -50.02 47.22
C ASP A 174 -30.83 -50.58 48.56
N ASN A 175 -30.53 -51.86 48.83
CA ASN A 175 -30.97 -52.58 50.04
C ASN A 175 -29.96 -52.43 51.21
N CYS A 176 -28.99 -51.51 51.12
CA CYS A 176 -27.96 -51.27 52.14
C CYS A 176 -27.11 -52.50 52.55
N ASP A 177 -27.07 -53.53 51.69
CA ASP A 177 -26.39 -54.79 51.95
C ASP A 177 -24.90 -54.74 51.60
N ASP A 178 -24.54 -54.07 50.50
CA ASP A 178 -23.15 -53.74 50.14
C ASP A 178 -22.88 -52.22 50.10
N LEU A 179 -22.01 -51.76 51.00
CA LEU A 179 -21.52 -50.39 51.04
C LEU A 179 -20.20 -50.18 50.27
N SER A 180 -19.75 -51.13 49.45
CA SER A 180 -18.46 -51.04 48.73
C SER A 180 -18.33 -49.83 47.80
N GLN A 181 -19.45 -49.33 47.25
CA GLN A 181 -19.51 -48.16 46.38
C GLN A 181 -19.85 -46.85 47.14
N TRP A 182 -20.23 -46.97 48.41
CA TRP A 182 -20.65 -45.85 49.26
C TRP A 182 -19.45 -45.22 49.98
N THR A 183 -19.49 -43.90 50.24
CA THR A 183 -18.48 -43.27 51.13
C THR A 183 -18.98 -43.30 52.56
N VAL A 184 -18.47 -44.26 53.34
CA VAL A 184 -18.92 -44.55 54.71
C VAL A 184 -18.16 -43.68 55.74
N GLY A 185 -18.88 -42.85 56.48
CA GLY A 185 -18.33 -42.05 57.58
C GLY A 185 -18.11 -42.85 58.88
N SER A 186 -17.42 -42.26 59.85
CA SER A 186 -17.19 -42.88 61.16
C SER A 186 -18.51 -43.20 61.88
N SER A 187 -18.63 -44.40 62.46
CA SER A 187 -19.85 -44.93 63.07
C SER A 187 -21.04 -45.10 62.12
N TRP A 188 -20.85 -45.03 60.79
CA TRP A 188 -21.74 -45.70 59.84
C TRP A 188 -21.20 -47.09 59.52
N SER A 189 -22.08 -48.07 59.36
CA SER A 189 -21.75 -49.43 58.94
C SER A 189 -22.95 -50.13 58.29
N SER A 190 -22.75 -51.30 57.69
CA SER A 190 -23.84 -52.17 57.27
C SER A 190 -24.04 -53.26 58.34
N SER A 191 -25.23 -53.27 58.96
CA SER A 191 -25.57 -54.09 60.14
C SER A 191 -26.56 -55.20 59.78
N THR A 192 -26.40 -56.38 60.40
CA THR A 192 -27.34 -57.51 60.31
C THR A 192 -28.36 -57.55 61.44
N GLU A 193 -28.36 -56.54 62.32
CA GLU A 193 -29.11 -56.60 63.59
C GLU A 193 -30.58 -56.17 63.46
N ALA A 194 -30.88 -55.25 62.54
CA ALA A 194 -32.23 -54.83 62.19
C ALA A 194 -32.30 -54.52 60.68
N ALA A 195 -32.83 -55.47 59.91
CA ALA A 195 -33.00 -55.36 58.45
C ALA A 195 -34.30 -56.07 58.03
N ILE A 196 -34.86 -55.67 56.89
CA ILE A 196 -36.17 -56.12 56.39
C ILE A 196 -36.03 -57.09 55.23
N SER A 197 -35.23 -56.76 54.21
CA SER A 197 -35.23 -57.46 52.91
C SER A 197 -33.99 -58.34 52.70
N ALA A 198 -32.81 -57.73 52.53
CA ALA A 198 -31.55 -58.39 52.18
C ALA A 198 -30.79 -58.95 53.41
N GLY A 199 -31.36 -58.83 54.62
CA GLY A 199 -30.76 -59.28 55.88
C GLY A 199 -29.60 -58.40 56.38
N ARG A 200 -29.42 -57.22 55.78
CA ARG A 200 -28.44 -56.18 56.10
C ARG A 200 -29.07 -54.81 55.88
N SER A 201 -28.65 -53.78 56.60
CA SER A 201 -29.17 -52.41 56.48
C SER A 201 -28.11 -51.35 56.87
N CYS A 202 -28.34 -50.08 56.50
CA CYS A 202 -27.42 -48.97 56.79
C CYS A 202 -27.62 -48.50 58.23
N HIS A 203 -26.65 -48.74 59.10
CA HIS A 203 -26.72 -48.37 60.52
C HIS A 203 -25.78 -47.22 60.86
N VAL A 204 -26.28 -46.24 61.62
CA VAL A 204 -25.45 -45.28 62.35
C VAL A 204 -25.49 -45.59 63.85
N GLY A 205 -24.34 -45.91 64.43
CA GLY A 205 -24.19 -46.38 65.81
C GLY A 205 -23.04 -47.39 65.93
N ASN A 206 -23.03 -48.19 67.00
CA ASN A 206 -22.08 -49.30 67.18
C ASN A 206 -22.77 -50.66 67.47
N GLY A 207 -24.10 -50.70 67.49
CA GLY A 207 -24.96 -51.90 67.45
C GLY A 207 -26.16 -51.79 68.39
N VAL A 208 -27.04 -52.81 68.43
CA VAL A 208 -28.26 -52.86 69.29
C VAL A 208 -28.00 -52.77 70.81
N SER A 209 -26.74 -52.73 71.23
CA SER A 209 -26.33 -52.52 72.62
C SER A 209 -25.14 -51.55 72.77
N SER A 210 -24.80 -50.81 71.71
CA SER A 210 -23.63 -49.92 71.71
C SER A 210 -23.88 -48.62 70.92
N ASN A 211 -23.77 -47.52 71.65
CA ASN A 211 -24.22 -46.20 71.21
C ASN A 211 -23.12 -45.49 70.39
N TYR A 212 -23.48 -44.45 69.63
CA TYR A 212 -22.49 -43.51 69.06
C TYR A 212 -21.80 -42.67 70.16
N GLY A 213 -20.86 -41.80 69.79
CA GLY A 213 -20.21 -40.86 70.72
C GLY A 213 -20.96 -39.52 70.84
N ASN A 214 -20.87 -38.88 71.99
CA ASN A 214 -21.44 -37.54 72.24
C ASN A 214 -20.91 -36.52 71.22
N GLY A 215 -21.81 -35.73 70.61
CA GLY A 215 -21.44 -34.64 69.70
C GLY A 215 -20.96 -35.12 68.34
N LEU A 216 -21.22 -36.39 67.99
CA LEU A 216 -20.88 -36.96 66.70
C LEU A 216 -21.61 -36.20 65.58
N THR A 217 -20.85 -35.78 64.57
CA THR A 217 -21.37 -35.47 63.25
C THR A 217 -20.68 -36.38 62.24
N THR A 218 -21.46 -37.14 61.48
CA THR A 218 -20.94 -38.12 60.52
C THR A 218 -21.89 -38.24 59.33
N SER A 219 -21.44 -38.81 58.21
CA SER A 219 -22.27 -38.95 57.01
C SER A 219 -21.93 -40.20 56.21
N LEU A 220 -22.98 -40.86 55.72
CA LEU A 220 -22.92 -41.89 54.71
C LEU A 220 -23.37 -41.28 53.37
N TYR A 221 -22.50 -41.29 52.36
CA TYR A 221 -22.76 -40.71 51.05
C TYR A 221 -22.98 -41.81 50.01
N THR A 222 -23.98 -41.64 49.15
CA THR A 222 -24.19 -42.50 47.97
C THR A 222 -22.98 -42.46 47.02
N PRO A 223 -22.89 -43.41 46.09
CA PRO A 223 -22.20 -43.18 44.82
C PRO A 223 -22.68 -41.87 44.14
N ILE A 224 -21.90 -41.40 43.16
CA ILE A 224 -22.39 -40.34 42.26
C ILE A 224 -23.36 -40.96 41.27
N PHE A 225 -24.54 -40.37 41.14
CA PHE A 225 -25.56 -40.73 40.17
C PHE A 225 -25.62 -39.67 39.07
N ASP A 226 -25.63 -40.08 37.80
CA ASP A 226 -26.01 -39.18 36.70
C ASP A 226 -27.53 -39.17 36.59
N LEU A 227 -28.13 -38.06 37.03
CA LEU A 227 -29.57 -37.80 36.96
C LEU A 227 -29.84 -36.57 36.08
N SER A 228 -28.93 -36.25 35.15
CA SER A 228 -29.01 -35.06 34.28
C SER A 228 -30.21 -35.07 33.34
N ASN A 229 -30.72 -36.27 33.04
CA ASN A 229 -31.91 -36.55 32.23
C ASN A 229 -33.24 -36.41 32.99
N ARG A 230 -33.29 -35.79 34.18
CA ARG A 230 -34.57 -35.40 34.81
C ARG A 230 -35.38 -34.42 33.95
N HIS A 231 -36.70 -34.56 33.98
CA HIS A 231 -37.63 -33.54 33.51
C HIS A 231 -37.57 -32.29 34.41
N PRO A 232 -37.57 -31.05 33.87
CA PRO A 232 -37.43 -29.84 34.68
C PRO A 232 -38.70 -29.46 35.48
N ASN A 233 -39.88 -29.96 35.07
CA ASN A 233 -41.17 -29.65 35.70
C ASN A 233 -41.97 -30.96 35.90
N PRO A 234 -41.67 -31.77 36.93
CA PRO A 234 -42.43 -32.98 37.25
C PRO A 234 -43.89 -32.64 37.63
N THR A 235 -44.87 -33.43 37.17
CA THR A 235 -46.29 -33.21 37.47
C THR A 235 -46.73 -33.77 38.82
N ARG A 236 -45.98 -34.76 39.35
CA ARG A 236 -46.24 -35.43 40.63
C ARG A 236 -45.01 -35.37 41.53
N ALA A 237 -45.12 -35.92 42.75
CA ALA A 237 -44.00 -35.96 43.68
C ALA A 237 -42.90 -36.91 43.19
N ILE A 238 -41.65 -36.43 43.19
CA ILE A 238 -40.43 -37.19 42.94
C ILE A 238 -39.55 -37.18 44.19
N GLY A 239 -38.76 -38.23 44.43
CA GLY A 239 -37.94 -38.26 45.63
C GLY A 239 -37.35 -39.60 46.06
N LEU A 240 -37.06 -39.68 47.35
CA LEU A 240 -36.44 -40.81 48.04
C LEU A 240 -37.41 -41.41 49.07
N SER A 241 -37.67 -42.71 48.98
CA SER A 241 -38.37 -43.50 50.00
C SER A 241 -37.44 -44.54 50.61
N PHE A 242 -37.62 -44.84 51.89
CA PHE A 242 -36.84 -45.81 52.65
C PHE A 242 -37.65 -46.28 53.86
N PHE A 243 -37.24 -47.39 54.48
CA PHE A 243 -37.68 -47.78 55.81
C PHE A 243 -36.64 -47.40 56.85
N ALA A 244 -37.06 -46.89 58.01
CA ALA A 244 -36.15 -46.67 59.14
C ALA A 244 -36.70 -47.18 60.47
N THR A 245 -35.77 -47.52 61.37
CA THR A 245 -36.01 -47.88 62.77
C THR A 245 -34.84 -47.46 63.65
N GLY A 246 -35.01 -47.48 64.98
CA GLY A 246 -33.97 -47.17 65.95
C GLY A 246 -34.31 -45.98 66.86
N ALA A 247 -33.31 -45.47 67.58
CA ALA A 247 -33.52 -44.41 68.56
C ALA A 247 -32.34 -43.44 68.65
N GLY A 248 -32.64 -42.15 68.69
CA GLY A 248 -31.75 -41.08 69.11
C GLY A 248 -32.26 -40.36 70.36
N GLU A 249 -31.39 -39.64 71.06
CA GLU A 249 -31.83 -38.73 72.12
C GLU A 249 -32.56 -37.50 71.53
N ALA A 250 -33.06 -36.62 72.40
CA ALA A 250 -33.64 -35.36 71.95
C ALA A 250 -32.60 -34.56 71.15
N ASN A 251 -33.03 -33.99 70.01
CA ASN A 251 -32.20 -33.29 69.02
C ASN A 251 -31.24 -34.16 68.18
N ASP A 252 -31.09 -35.46 68.46
CA ASP A 252 -30.31 -36.37 67.60
C ASP A 252 -31.11 -36.72 66.33
N ILE A 253 -30.58 -36.34 65.15
CA ILE A 253 -31.27 -36.50 63.85
C ILE A 253 -30.38 -37.12 62.78
N VAL A 254 -31.01 -37.82 61.82
CA VAL A 254 -30.42 -38.07 60.50
C VAL A 254 -31.07 -37.10 59.51
N SER A 255 -30.26 -36.20 58.95
CA SER A 255 -30.63 -35.27 57.89
C SER A 255 -30.30 -35.87 56.53
N PHE A 256 -31.34 -36.09 55.71
CA PHE A 256 -31.21 -36.55 54.33
C PHE A 256 -31.00 -35.33 53.44
N GLN A 257 -29.89 -35.30 52.71
CA GLN A 257 -29.47 -34.14 51.93
C GLN A 257 -29.08 -34.53 50.51
N GLY A 258 -29.55 -33.74 49.54
CA GLY A 258 -29.17 -33.81 48.14
C GLY A 258 -28.13 -32.75 47.81
N ARG A 259 -27.15 -33.10 46.98
CA ARG A 259 -26.14 -32.15 46.51
C ARG A 259 -26.66 -31.35 45.33
N ARG A 260 -26.72 -30.03 45.44
CA ARG A 260 -27.09 -29.10 44.36
C ARG A 260 -25.94 -28.94 43.36
N ALA A 261 -26.26 -28.47 42.16
CA ALA A 261 -25.28 -28.29 41.08
C ALA A 261 -24.15 -27.28 41.38
N ASP A 262 -24.32 -26.37 42.36
CA ASP A 262 -23.26 -25.49 42.89
C ASP A 262 -22.39 -26.16 43.98
N GLY A 263 -22.54 -27.47 44.15
CA GLY A 263 -21.78 -28.29 45.07
C GLY A 263 -22.25 -28.23 46.54
N GLN A 264 -23.20 -27.35 46.87
CA GLN A 264 -23.77 -27.23 48.22
C GLN A 264 -24.70 -28.41 48.55
N TRP A 265 -24.88 -28.67 49.85
CA TRP A 265 -25.82 -29.66 50.35
C TRP A 265 -27.13 -29.00 50.80
N GLU A 266 -28.26 -29.50 50.30
CA GLU A 266 -29.61 -29.03 50.62
C GLU A 266 -30.41 -30.16 51.27
N GLN A 267 -31.18 -29.85 52.31
CA GLN A 267 -31.97 -30.85 53.04
C GLN A 267 -33.25 -31.22 52.29
N ILE A 268 -33.47 -32.53 52.15
CA ILE A 268 -34.66 -33.15 51.55
C ILE A 268 -35.65 -33.52 52.67
N GLY A 269 -35.13 -34.03 53.79
CA GLY A 269 -35.93 -34.36 54.97
C GLY A 269 -35.07 -34.76 56.17
N ILE A 270 -35.73 -35.10 57.28
CA ILE A 270 -35.08 -35.55 58.52
C ILE A 270 -35.85 -36.73 59.13
N ILE A 271 -35.15 -37.54 59.92
CA ILE A 271 -35.75 -38.43 60.94
C ILE A 271 -35.07 -38.20 62.28
N GLY A 272 -35.78 -38.44 63.39
CA GLY A 272 -35.29 -38.17 64.74
C GLY A 272 -36.19 -38.78 65.83
N GLY A 273 -35.67 -38.89 67.05
CA GLY A 273 -36.36 -39.50 68.20
C GLY A 273 -36.40 -41.04 68.14
N ASN A 274 -37.48 -41.63 68.65
CA ASN A 274 -37.66 -43.09 68.71
C ASN A 274 -38.55 -43.58 67.57
N ILE A 275 -38.05 -44.54 66.79
CA ILE A 275 -38.73 -45.22 65.69
C ILE A 275 -38.73 -46.72 66.01
N ASP A 276 -39.91 -47.30 66.22
CA ASP A 276 -40.03 -48.65 66.77
C ASP A 276 -39.64 -49.77 65.76
N THR A 277 -39.40 -50.97 66.27
CA THR A 277 -38.50 -52.00 65.69
C THR A 277 -39.21 -53.21 65.08
N ASN A 278 -40.54 -53.17 64.92
CA ASN A 278 -41.30 -54.28 64.33
C ASN A 278 -41.94 -53.88 62.99
N LEU A 279 -42.31 -54.84 62.13
CA LEU A 279 -42.82 -54.56 60.77
C LEU A 279 -44.20 -53.85 60.72
N ASN A 280 -44.83 -53.58 61.86
CA ASN A 280 -45.99 -52.70 61.97
C ASN A 280 -45.61 -51.28 62.45
N SER A 281 -44.31 -50.97 62.60
CA SER A 281 -43.81 -49.71 63.16
C SER A 281 -42.45 -49.22 62.64
N TRP A 282 -41.71 -50.01 61.83
CA TRP A 282 -40.71 -49.47 60.89
C TRP A 282 -41.38 -48.38 60.06
N ASN A 283 -40.84 -47.17 60.07
CA ASN A 283 -41.55 -46.00 59.54
C ASN A 283 -41.03 -45.61 58.15
N THR A 284 -41.94 -45.56 57.17
CA THR A 284 -41.73 -44.91 55.88
C THR A 284 -42.10 -43.44 56.01
N ASN A 285 -41.14 -42.51 55.89
CA ASN A 285 -41.43 -41.11 56.20
C ASN A 285 -42.50 -40.50 55.27
N THR A 286 -43.71 -40.29 55.79
CA THR A 286 -44.85 -39.74 55.05
C THR A 286 -44.79 -38.21 55.03
N ASN A 287 -44.75 -37.64 53.82
CA ASN A 287 -44.74 -36.19 53.63
C ASN A 287 -45.96 -35.78 52.81
N THR A 288 -46.52 -34.61 53.12
CA THR A 288 -47.58 -34.00 52.32
C THR A 288 -46.95 -33.17 51.19
N VAL A 289 -47.24 -33.53 49.94
CA VAL A 289 -46.75 -32.87 48.73
C VAL A 289 -47.96 -32.39 47.94
N GLY A 290 -48.12 -31.06 47.84
CA GLY A 290 -49.36 -30.47 47.34
C GLY A 290 -50.56 -30.84 48.24
N SER A 291 -51.55 -31.53 47.69
CA SER A 291 -52.70 -32.07 48.42
C SER A 291 -52.57 -33.56 48.78
N GLN A 292 -51.54 -34.26 48.29
CA GLN A 292 -51.35 -35.69 48.50
C GLN A 292 -50.42 -35.96 49.69
N THR A 293 -50.64 -37.06 50.43
CA THR A 293 -49.71 -37.53 51.47
C THR A 293 -49.09 -38.84 51.00
N LEU A 294 -47.77 -38.85 50.83
CA LEU A 294 -47.04 -39.91 50.16
C LEU A 294 -45.84 -40.37 51.01
N PRO A 295 -45.47 -41.66 51.01
CA PRO A 295 -44.32 -42.20 51.77
C PRO A 295 -42.96 -41.89 51.09
N VAL A 296 -42.76 -40.65 50.65
CA VAL A 296 -41.55 -40.16 49.94
C VAL A 296 -41.04 -38.88 50.59
N MET A 297 -39.72 -38.73 50.72
CA MET A 297 -39.07 -37.43 50.96
C MET A 297 -38.91 -36.69 49.63
N PRO A 298 -39.63 -35.57 49.40
CA PRO A 298 -39.68 -34.92 48.09
C PRO A 298 -38.36 -34.23 47.73
N MET A 299 -37.82 -34.53 46.56
CA MET A 299 -36.57 -33.98 46.05
C MET A 299 -36.80 -32.78 45.13
N ASN A 300 -35.85 -31.85 45.13
CA ASN A 300 -35.85 -30.68 44.25
C ASN A 300 -35.13 -31.03 42.94
N VAL A 301 -35.69 -30.66 41.78
CA VAL A 301 -35.04 -30.83 40.47
C VAL A 301 -33.65 -30.17 40.38
N GLY A 302 -33.35 -29.17 41.21
CA GLY A 302 -32.01 -28.57 41.35
C GLY A 302 -30.95 -29.48 42.00
N GLN A 303 -31.36 -30.61 42.59
CA GLN A 303 -30.50 -31.67 43.14
C GLN A 303 -30.25 -32.79 42.12
N LEU A 304 -30.92 -32.75 40.96
CA LEU A 304 -30.83 -33.74 39.87
C LEU A 304 -29.96 -33.19 38.72
N HIS A 305 -28.79 -33.77 38.53
CA HIS A 305 -27.77 -33.37 37.55
C HIS A 305 -26.75 -34.50 37.31
N ALA A 306 -25.78 -34.28 36.43
CA ALA A 306 -24.78 -35.28 36.03
C ALA A 306 -23.81 -35.70 37.16
N THR A 307 -23.87 -35.06 38.32
CA THR A 307 -23.04 -35.38 39.49
C THR A 307 -23.87 -35.42 40.78
N SER A 308 -25.15 -35.80 40.69
CA SER A 308 -26.03 -35.93 41.84
C SER A 308 -25.43 -36.88 42.87
N GLN A 309 -25.50 -36.49 44.14
CA GLN A 309 -25.07 -37.31 45.25
C GLN A 309 -25.96 -37.00 46.44
N PHE A 310 -26.32 -38.04 47.20
CA PHE A 310 -27.15 -37.92 48.39
C PHE A 310 -26.32 -38.33 49.61
N ARG A 311 -26.65 -37.78 50.77
CA ARG A 311 -26.05 -38.21 52.04
C ARG A 311 -27.07 -38.28 53.16
N MET A 312 -26.86 -39.26 54.03
CA MET A 312 -27.48 -39.38 55.34
C MET A 312 -26.49 -38.80 56.35
N GLN A 313 -26.71 -37.56 56.78
CA GLN A 313 -25.88 -36.91 57.80
C GLN A 313 -26.50 -37.10 59.18
N PHE A 314 -25.86 -37.89 60.03
CA PHE A 314 -26.22 -37.97 61.44
C PHE A 314 -25.54 -36.86 62.23
N THR A 315 -26.29 -36.19 63.10
CA THR A 315 -25.80 -35.17 64.04
C THR A 315 -26.38 -35.40 65.42
N SER A 316 -25.52 -35.41 66.45
CA SER A 316 -25.91 -35.46 67.86
C SER A 316 -25.54 -34.17 68.59
N ASP A 317 -26.38 -33.74 69.55
CA ASP A 317 -26.20 -32.47 70.30
C ASP A 317 -25.20 -32.55 71.47
N ALA A 318 -24.63 -33.74 71.69
CA ALA A 318 -23.72 -34.11 72.78
C ALA A 318 -24.36 -34.39 74.16
N SER A 319 -25.68 -34.30 74.31
CA SER A 319 -26.39 -34.63 75.54
C SER A 319 -27.00 -36.04 75.52
N GLY A 320 -26.27 -37.00 76.09
CA GLY A 320 -26.61 -38.42 75.98
C GLY A 320 -26.21 -39.02 74.63
N THR A 321 -26.48 -40.32 74.47
CA THR A 321 -26.34 -41.09 73.22
C THR A 321 -27.24 -42.32 73.31
N ASN A 322 -27.69 -42.85 72.18
CA ASN A 322 -28.60 -44.00 72.08
C ASN A 322 -28.12 -44.99 70.98
N ILE A 323 -28.89 -46.04 70.66
CA ILE A 323 -28.49 -47.10 69.71
C ILE A 323 -28.38 -46.64 68.25
N GLY A 324 -28.97 -45.48 67.92
CA GLY A 324 -28.96 -44.88 66.59
C GLY A 324 -29.97 -45.50 65.65
N TYR A 325 -29.78 -45.30 64.34
CA TYR A 325 -30.80 -45.58 63.34
C TYR A 325 -30.32 -46.58 62.29
N TRP A 326 -31.19 -47.55 61.96
CA TRP A 326 -31.05 -48.45 60.81
C TRP A 326 -31.98 -47.95 59.70
N ILE A 327 -31.48 -47.95 58.47
CA ILE A 327 -32.16 -47.48 57.25
C ILE A 327 -32.01 -48.56 56.18
N ASP A 328 -33.11 -48.94 55.54
CA ASP A 328 -33.21 -50.10 54.65
C ASP A 328 -34.11 -49.79 53.43
N ASP A 329 -33.97 -50.59 52.37
CA ASP A 329 -34.76 -50.56 51.13
C ASP A 329 -34.92 -49.16 50.51
N LEU A 330 -33.81 -48.46 50.25
CA LEU A 330 -33.83 -47.11 49.69
C LEU A 330 -34.19 -47.14 48.20
N VAL A 331 -35.22 -46.39 47.81
CA VAL A 331 -35.62 -46.20 46.41
C VAL A 331 -35.66 -44.72 46.04
N TRP A 332 -34.96 -44.36 44.97
CA TRP A 332 -35.06 -43.05 44.31
C TRP A 332 -35.86 -43.19 43.03
N TYR A 333 -36.83 -42.30 42.84
CA TYR A 333 -37.59 -42.18 41.60
C TYR A 333 -37.79 -40.71 41.23
N TYR A 334 -37.70 -40.43 39.93
CA TYR A 334 -37.86 -39.11 39.35
C TYR A 334 -38.28 -39.25 37.90
N ASP A 335 -39.02 -38.25 37.42
CA ASP A 335 -39.55 -38.19 36.07
C ASP A 335 -38.41 -37.82 35.11
N GLU A 336 -38.17 -38.66 34.10
CA GLU A 336 -37.13 -38.44 33.10
C GLU A 336 -37.63 -37.54 31.96
N ILE A 337 -36.72 -36.84 31.29
CA ILE A 337 -37.02 -36.16 30.03
C ILE A 337 -37.07 -37.20 28.90
N ALA A 338 -38.03 -37.07 27.99
CA ALA A 338 -38.05 -37.87 26.76
C ALA A 338 -36.70 -37.72 26.04
N ARG A 339 -36.09 -38.84 25.61
CA ARG A 339 -34.78 -38.83 24.94
C ARG A 339 -34.87 -38.10 23.61
N GLU A 340 -33.75 -37.54 23.16
CA GLU A 340 -33.65 -36.90 21.84
C GLU A 340 -34.13 -37.83 20.70
N SER A 341 -33.97 -39.16 20.85
CA SER A 341 -34.47 -40.18 19.91
C SER A 341 -35.99 -40.41 19.90
N GLU A 342 -36.76 -39.82 20.82
CA GLU A 342 -38.24 -39.88 20.79
C GLU A 342 -38.83 -38.79 19.86
N PHE A 343 -37.99 -37.89 19.34
CA PHE A 343 -38.38 -36.76 18.50
C PHE A 343 -37.82 -36.94 17.09
N ASP A 344 -38.70 -37.02 16.09
CA ASP A 344 -38.34 -37.00 14.66
C ASP A 344 -39.39 -36.19 13.91
N TRP A 345 -38.98 -35.40 12.92
CA TRP A 345 -39.89 -34.61 12.11
C TRP A 345 -39.29 -34.24 10.76
N ASN A 346 -40.17 -34.03 9.78
CA ASN A 346 -39.78 -33.57 8.45
C ASN A 346 -40.68 -32.44 7.94
N ILE A 347 -40.10 -31.60 7.10
CA ILE A 347 -40.78 -30.49 6.44
C ILE A 347 -41.21 -30.90 5.03
N GLY A 348 -42.51 -30.99 4.81
CA GLY A 348 -43.14 -31.01 3.49
C GLY A 348 -43.30 -29.58 2.95
N VAL A 349 -42.94 -29.36 1.68
CA VAL A 349 -42.91 -28.01 1.08
C VAL A 349 -43.50 -27.99 -0.32
N ASN A 350 -44.30 -26.96 -0.60
CA ASN A 350 -44.80 -26.65 -1.93
C ASN A 350 -43.94 -25.53 -2.53
N ASN A 351 -42.94 -25.90 -3.34
CA ASN A 351 -41.86 -25.02 -3.83
C ASN A 351 -42.26 -23.98 -4.90
N GLN A 352 -43.50 -23.47 -4.86
CA GLN A 352 -43.97 -22.45 -5.80
C GLN A 352 -44.80 -21.38 -5.08
N SER A 353 -44.18 -20.22 -4.84
CA SER A 353 -44.90 -18.96 -4.83
C SER A 353 -44.07 -17.89 -5.53
N SER A 354 -44.76 -16.83 -5.96
CA SER A 354 -44.14 -15.60 -6.42
C SER A 354 -44.67 -14.40 -5.65
N ALA A 355 -43.96 -13.28 -5.74
CA ALA A 355 -44.30 -12.03 -5.08
C ALA A 355 -43.85 -10.84 -5.91
N ARG A 356 -44.71 -9.83 -6.02
CA ARG A 356 -44.30 -8.48 -6.46
C ARG A 356 -43.62 -7.75 -5.30
N ARG A 357 -42.73 -6.81 -5.62
CA ARG A 357 -42.08 -5.95 -4.62
C ARG A 357 -43.12 -5.16 -3.82
N GLY A 358 -42.96 -5.13 -2.50
CA GLY A 358 -43.92 -4.51 -1.58
C GLY A 358 -45.14 -5.37 -1.21
N TYR A 359 -45.43 -6.46 -1.92
CA TYR A 359 -46.61 -7.31 -1.68
C TYR A 359 -46.27 -8.61 -0.93
N TRP A 360 -47.19 -9.04 -0.07
CA TRP A 360 -47.07 -10.31 0.66
C TRP A 360 -47.48 -11.50 -0.20
N THR A 361 -46.65 -12.55 -0.20
CA THR A 361 -46.98 -13.90 -0.66
C THR A 361 -46.96 -14.89 0.50
N ASP A 362 -47.73 -15.97 0.41
CA ASP A 362 -47.82 -17.04 1.40
C ASP A 362 -47.24 -18.33 0.80
N GLN A 363 -46.23 -18.94 1.44
CA GLN A 363 -45.79 -20.32 1.14
C GLN A 363 -46.34 -21.28 2.19
N LEU A 364 -47.09 -22.30 1.75
CA LEU A 364 -47.62 -23.34 2.63
C LEU A 364 -46.54 -24.40 2.90
N VAL A 365 -46.30 -24.65 4.18
CA VAL A 365 -45.30 -25.60 4.67
C VAL A 365 -45.93 -26.52 5.69
N THR A 366 -45.80 -27.84 5.48
CA THR A 366 -46.34 -28.87 6.38
C THR A 366 -45.23 -29.37 7.29
N ILE A 367 -45.45 -29.34 8.60
CA ILE A 367 -44.58 -29.96 9.60
C ILE A 367 -45.24 -31.27 10.01
N HIS A 368 -44.56 -32.40 9.80
CA HIS A 368 -45.01 -33.73 10.22
C HIS A 368 -44.14 -34.23 11.35
N ASN A 369 -44.74 -34.60 12.49
CA ASN A 369 -44.04 -35.24 13.61
C ASN A 369 -44.07 -36.76 13.40
N ASN A 370 -42.91 -37.35 13.09
CA ASN A 370 -42.71 -38.80 12.99
C ASN A 370 -42.32 -39.42 14.35
N GLY A 371 -41.98 -38.57 15.33
CA GLY A 371 -41.56 -38.97 16.66
C GLY A 371 -42.69 -39.56 17.50
N ASN A 372 -42.27 -40.12 18.64
CA ASN A 372 -43.10 -40.75 19.65
C ASN A 372 -43.58 -39.74 20.74
N ALA A 373 -42.99 -38.54 20.78
CA ALA A 373 -43.34 -37.48 21.71
C ALA A 373 -43.92 -36.23 20.99
N SER A 374 -44.94 -35.63 21.61
CA SER A 374 -45.52 -34.34 21.19
C SER A 374 -44.51 -33.21 21.36
N ASP A 375 -44.30 -32.40 20.32
CA ASP A 375 -43.30 -31.34 20.37
C ASP A 375 -43.78 -30.03 19.72
N ARG A 376 -43.14 -28.94 20.11
CA ARG A 376 -43.51 -27.57 19.74
C ARG A 376 -42.46 -26.96 18.83
N PHE A 377 -42.81 -26.80 17.57
CA PHE A 377 -41.90 -26.36 16.53
C PHE A 377 -41.82 -24.85 16.36
N LEU A 378 -40.61 -24.36 16.08
CA LEU A 378 -40.26 -22.95 15.98
C LEU A 378 -39.70 -22.65 14.57
N PRO A 379 -40.46 -21.94 13.71
CA PRO A 379 -40.00 -21.56 12.38
C PRO A 379 -39.05 -20.35 12.44
N THR A 380 -37.99 -20.41 11.65
CA THR A 380 -37.03 -19.32 11.42
C THR A 380 -36.54 -19.36 9.96
N VAL A 381 -36.13 -18.22 9.40
CA VAL A 381 -35.54 -18.16 8.05
C VAL A 381 -34.16 -17.49 8.08
N THR A 382 -33.31 -17.88 7.13
CA THR A 382 -32.00 -17.27 6.89
C THR A 382 -31.72 -17.18 5.39
N GLY A 383 -30.82 -16.29 4.98
CA GLY A 383 -30.44 -16.11 3.57
C GLY A 383 -31.31 -15.14 2.76
N LEU A 384 -32.42 -14.63 3.33
CA LEU A 384 -33.12 -13.48 2.77
C LEU A 384 -32.33 -12.18 3.01
N PRO A 385 -32.39 -11.20 2.09
CA PRO A 385 -31.90 -9.84 2.32
C PRO A 385 -32.63 -9.11 3.47
N SER A 386 -32.00 -8.07 4.01
CA SER A 386 -32.49 -7.33 5.19
C SER A 386 -33.75 -6.49 4.97
N GLU A 387 -34.07 -6.17 3.71
CA GLU A 387 -35.22 -5.35 3.31
C GLU A 387 -36.50 -6.17 3.02
N TRP A 388 -36.47 -7.48 3.29
CA TRP A 388 -37.60 -8.38 3.13
C TRP A 388 -38.35 -8.55 4.45
N ASP A 389 -39.65 -8.22 4.47
CA ASP A 389 -40.49 -8.55 5.63
C ASP A 389 -40.84 -10.05 5.61
N VAL A 390 -40.77 -10.69 6.78
CA VAL A 390 -41.12 -12.11 6.98
C VAL A 390 -42.10 -12.25 8.14
N SER A 391 -43.08 -13.13 8.01
CA SER A 391 -43.99 -13.49 9.10
C SER A 391 -44.37 -14.97 9.02
N PHE A 392 -44.61 -15.60 10.17
CA PHE A 392 -45.08 -16.99 10.24
C PHE A 392 -46.48 -17.01 10.82
N LEU A 393 -47.44 -17.61 10.11
CA LEU A 393 -48.81 -17.80 10.61
C LEU A 393 -49.18 -19.28 10.67
N HIS A 394 -50.05 -19.65 11.61
CA HIS A 394 -50.83 -20.88 11.50
C HIS A 394 -51.73 -20.82 10.26
N GLU A 395 -52.21 -21.96 9.75
CA GLU A 395 -53.13 -21.97 8.59
C GLU A 395 -54.40 -21.10 8.80
N SER A 396 -54.84 -20.98 10.06
CA SER A 396 -55.94 -20.13 10.54
C SER A 396 -55.64 -18.63 10.62
N GLY A 397 -54.40 -18.20 10.35
CA GLY A 397 -53.98 -16.80 10.33
C GLY A 397 -53.45 -16.23 11.67
N GLY A 398 -53.42 -17.01 12.75
CA GLY A 398 -52.78 -16.61 14.01
C GLY A 398 -51.25 -16.56 13.90
N GLY A 399 -50.60 -15.61 14.59
CA GLY A 399 -49.15 -15.41 14.51
C GLY A 399 -48.30 -16.42 15.30
N ILE A 400 -47.35 -17.06 14.62
CA ILE A 400 -46.35 -17.95 15.21
C ILE A 400 -45.11 -17.13 15.61
N ASN A 401 -44.68 -17.27 16.86
CA ASN A 401 -43.46 -16.68 17.40
C ASN A 401 -42.77 -17.65 18.38
N SER A 402 -41.66 -17.24 18.99
CA SER A 402 -40.87 -18.06 19.93
C SER A 402 -41.64 -18.53 21.17
N LEU A 403 -42.74 -17.87 21.54
CA LEU A 403 -43.61 -18.23 22.67
C LEU A 403 -44.90 -18.98 22.26
N SER A 404 -45.45 -18.76 21.04
CA SER A 404 -46.61 -19.52 20.53
C SER A 404 -46.20 -20.82 19.83
N GLY A 405 -45.28 -20.78 18.86
CA GLY A 405 -44.80 -21.96 18.12
C GLY A 405 -45.92 -22.74 17.42
N VAL A 406 -45.67 -24.02 17.11
CA VAL A 406 -46.70 -24.96 16.63
C VAL A 406 -46.56 -26.29 17.38
N MET A 407 -47.53 -26.62 18.22
CA MET A 407 -47.64 -27.93 18.87
C MET A 407 -48.11 -28.95 17.83
N VAL A 408 -47.41 -30.08 17.70
CA VAL A 408 -47.77 -31.19 16.80
C VAL A 408 -47.64 -32.51 17.56
N LEU A 409 -48.72 -33.28 17.64
CA LEU A 409 -48.73 -34.58 18.33
C LEU A 409 -48.05 -35.68 17.49
N PRO A 410 -47.64 -36.82 18.09
CA PRO A 410 -47.08 -37.96 17.36
C PRO A 410 -47.93 -38.39 16.17
N GLY A 411 -47.33 -38.49 14.98
CA GLY A 411 -48.02 -38.85 13.74
C GLY A 411 -48.90 -37.76 13.11
N GLU A 412 -49.04 -36.57 13.72
CA GLU A 412 -49.80 -35.47 13.11
C GLU A 412 -49.00 -34.70 12.05
N SER A 413 -49.73 -34.02 11.17
CA SER A 413 -49.21 -33.04 10.21
C SER A 413 -49.97 -31.72 10.36
N HIS A 414 -49.24 -30.61 10.60
CA HIS A 414 -49.82 -29.26 10.70
C HIS A 414 -49.21 -28.33 9.67
N ASN A 415 -50.03 -27.48 9.05
CA ASN A 415 -49.55 -26.49 8.09
C ASN A 415 -49.28 -25.13 8.75
N ILE A 416 -48.18 -24.51 8.34
CA ILE A 416 -47.88 -23.11 8.57
C ILE A 416 -47.83 -22.35 7.24
N ARG A 417 -48.01 -21.04 7.32
CA ARG A 417 -47.73 -20.12 6.20
C ARG A 417 -46.46 -19.34 6.52
N VAL A 418 -45.44 -19.53 5.70
CA VAL A 418 -44.29 -18.63 5.65
C VAL A 418 -44.67 -17.47 4.73
N ARG A 419 -44.90 -16.29 5.31
CA ARG A 419 -45.24 -15.09 4.57
C ARG A 419 -43.97 -14.31 4.26
N LEU A 420 -43.81 -13.92 3.00
CA LEU A 420 -42.65 -13.19 2.48
C LEU A 420 -43.15 -11.96 1.74
N LYS A 421 -42.43 -10.86 1.86
CA LYS A 421 -42.71 -9.62 1.13
C LYS A 421 -41.37 -9.01 0.67
N PRO A 422 -41.02 -9.11 -0.63
CA PRO A 422 -39.79 -8.53 -1.15
C PRO A 422 -39.76 -7.03 -0.94
N GLY A 423 -38.60 -6.48 -0.58
CA GLY A 423 -38.40 -5.04 -0.50
C GLY A 423 -38.55 -4.35 -1.86
N GLU A 424 -38.72 -3.03 -1.85
CA GLU A 424 -39.01 -2.21 -3.05
C GLU A 424 -37.91 -2.28 -4.13
N ASN A 425 -36.69 -2.67 -3.75
CA ASN A 425 -35.52 -2.81 -4.63
C ASN A 425 -35.06 -4.27 -4.84
N ALA A 426 -35.88 -5.27 -4.48
CA ALA A 426 -35.49 -6.68 -4.60
C ALA A 426 -35.26 -7.13 -6.06
N THR A 427 -34.16 -7.85 -6.32
CA THR A 427 -33.83 -8.35 -7.67
C THR A 427 -34.92 -9.31 -8.20
N ILE A 428 -35.33 -9.11 -9.45
CA ILE A 428 -36.29 -9.96 -10.17
C ILE A 428 -35.75 -11.40 -10.31
N GLY A 429 -36.66 -12.39 -10.20
CA GLY A 429 -36.34 -13.81 -10.36
C GLY A 429 -36.27 -14.61 -9.05
N PRO A 430 -35.70 -15.81 -9.06
CA PRO A 430 -35.82 -16.77 -7.95
C PRO A 430 -34.87 -16.47 -6.77
N ALA A 431 -35.37 -15.77 -5.76
CA ALA A 431 -34.70 -15.59 -4.48
C ALA A 431 -34.73 -16.88 -3.66
N GLN A 432 -33.55 -17.39 -3.28
CA GLN A 432 -33.40 -18.56 -2.42
C GLN A 432 -33.31 -18.16 -0.94
N TYR A 433 -33.91 -18.96 -0.06
CA TYR A 433 -33.73 -18.83 1.39
C TYR A 433 -33.77 -20.19 2.08
N ASN A 434 -33.27 -20.26 3.31
CA ASN A 434 -33.35 -21.49 4.11
C ASN A 434 -34.39 -21.33 5.22
N LEU A 435 -35.42 -22.16 5.20
CA LEU A 435 -36.40 -22.31 6.27
C LEU A 435 -35.89 -23.38 7.26
N LYS A 436 -35.69 -22.98 8.51
CA LYS A 436 -35.28 -23.87 9.60
C LYS A 436 -36.46 -24.05 10.57
N ILE A 437 -36.96 -25.27 10.70
CA ILE A 437 -37.96 -25.64 11.72
C ILE A 437 -37.22 -26.36 12.86
N THR A 438 -37.11 -25.68 14.00
CA THR A 438 -36.36 -26.16 15.18
C THR A 438 -37.32 -26.61 16.28
N SER A 439 -36.97 -27.64 17.06
CA SER A 439 -37.72 -28.00 18.26
C SER A 439 -37.54 -26.96 19.38
N ALA A 440 -38.61 -26.68 20.13
CA ALA A 440 -38.52 -25.93 21.39
C ALA A 440 -37.93 -26.77 22.54
N THR A 441 -37.97 -28.10 22.44
CA THR A 441 -37.47 -29.06 23.43
C THR A 441 -35.98 -29.35 23.21
N TYR A 442 -35.60 -29.74 21.98
CA TYR A 442 -34.24 -30.07 21.58
C TYR A 442 -33.76 -29.19 20.43
N SER A 443 -33.24 -27.99 20.75
CA SER A 443 -32.79 -27.01 19.75
C SER A 443 -31.62 -27.45 18.85
N THR A 444 -30.95 -28.55 19.23
CA THR A 444 -29.98 -29.32 18.44
C THR A 444 -30.62 -29.97 17.21
N HIS A 445 -31.84 -30.49 17.35
CA HIS A 445 -32.60 -31.08 16.26
C HIS A 445 -33.40 -30.01 15.50
N TYR A 446 -33.34 -30.08 14.18
CA TYR A 446 -34.05 -29.23 13.24
C TYR A 446 -34.04 -29.87 11.85
N ASP A 447 -35.08 -29.59 11.06
CA ASP A 447 -35.03 -29.76 9.60
C ASP A 447 -34.79 -28.39 8.95
N LEU A 448 -34.06 -28.39 7.84
CA LEU A 448 -33.60 -27.21 7.12
C LEU A 448 -33.92 -27.38 5.63
N LYS A 449 -34.96 -26.69 5.17
CA LYS A 449 -35.34 -26.70 3.76
C LYS A 449 -34.81 -25.48 3.03
N GLN A 450 -34.13 -25.70 1.90
CA GLN A 450 -33.94 -24.65 0.92
C GLN A 450 -35.27 -24.40 0.20
N MET A 451 -35.71 -23.15 0.25
CA MET A 451 -36.94 -22.63 -0.31
C MET A 451 -36.61 -21.61 -1.40
N SER A 452 -37.53 -21.44 -2.34
CA SER A 452 -37.42 -20.48 -3.44
C SER A 452 -38.71 -19.67 -3.55
N VAL A 453 -38.60 -18.36 -3.77
CA VAL A 453 -39.70 -17.47 -4.10
C VAL A 453 -39.32 -16.63 -5.32
N ASN A 454 -40.19 -16.54 -6.31
CA ASN A 454 -39.93 -15.71 -7.48
C ASN A 454 -40.32 -14.25 -7.19
N VAL A 455 -39.38 -13.31 -7.32
CA VAL A 455 -39.70 -11.88 -7.40
C VAL A 455 -40.20 -11.62 -8.81
N ASP A 456 -41.48 -11.29 -8.94
CA ASP A 456 -42.09 -11.00 -10.23
C ASP A 456 -41.70 -9.59 -10.72
N PRO A 457 -41.41 -9.41 -12.02
CA PRO A 457 -41.20 -8.09 -12.60
C PRO A 457 -42.49 -7.26 -12.58
N ASP A 458 -42.33 -5.95 -12.46
CA ASP A 458 -43.38 -4.97 -12.68
C ASP A 458 -43.39 -4.47 -14.13
N PHE A 459 -44.56 -4.05 -14.63
CA PHE A 459 -44.80 -3.69 -16.02
C PHE A 459 -45.51 -2.33 -16.06
N ILE A 460 -44.75 -1.25 -15.92
CA ILE A 460 -45.30 0.09 -15.65
C ILE A 460 -45.14 0.98 -16.89
N PRO A 461 -46.24 1.35 -17.57
CA PRO A 461 -46.23 2.43 -18.54
C PRO A 461 -46.17 3.79 -17.83
N GLU A 462 -45.52 4.76 -18.47
CA GLU A 462 -45.55 6.17 -18.10
C GLU A 462 -45.66 7.01 -19.38
N ILE A 463 -46.55 8.00 -19.39
CA ILE A 463 -46.70 8.95 -20.50
C ILE A 463 -45.92 10.21 -20.14
N GLN A 464 -44.90 10.52 -20.94
CA GLN A 464 -44.06 11.70 -20.73
C GLN A 464 -44.88 12.99 -20.91
N GLU A 465 -44.76 13.94 -20.00
CA GLU A 465 -45.51 15.20 -20.09
C GLU A 465 -44.99 16.07 -21.24
N MET A 466 -45.89 16.49 -22.14
CA MET A 466 -45.54 17.32 -23.29
C MET A 466 -45.05 18.70 -22.84
N THR A 467 -43.83 19.07 -23.26
CA THR A 467 -43.20 20.36 -22.92
C THR A 467 -43.86 21.58 -23.55
N SER A 468 -44.70 21.38 -24.58
CA SER A 468 -45.50 22.41 -25.23
C SER A 468 -46.75 21.81 -25.86
N ILE A 469 -47.81 22.62 -26.04
CA ILE A 469 -49.06 22.21 -26.70
C ILE A 469 -48.84 22.22 -28.23
N PRO A 470 -48.94 21.07 -28.93
CA PRO A 470 -48.83 20.99 -30.39
C PRO A 470 -49.78 21.96 -31.10
N ALA A 471 -49.29 22.68 -32.10
CA ALA A 471 -50.05 23.66 -32.86
C ALA A 471 -50.14 23.27 -34.34
N CYS A 472 -51.29 23.53 -34.97
CA CYS A 472 -51.52 23.25 -36.38
C CYS A 472 -52.24 24.43 -37.07
N ALA A 473 -51.85 24.74 -38.30
CA ALA A 473 -52.41 25.89 -39.02
C ALA A 473 -53.88 25.67 -39.44
N PRO A 474 -54.75 26.70 -39.37
CA PRO A 474 -56.11 26.62 -39.90
C PRO A 474 -56.16 26.09 -41.34
N GLY A 475 -56.94 25.03 -41.55
CA GLY A 475 -57.07 24.35 -42.84
C GLY A 475 -56.06 23.23 -43.08
N SER A 476 -55.23 22.90 -42.08
CA SER A 476 -54.19 21.86 -42.17
C SER A 476 -54.49 20.66 -41.27
N THR A 477 -53.88 19.53 -41.63
CA THR A 477 -53.72 18.36 -40.76
C THR A 477 -52.23 18.21 -40.43
N CYS A 478 -51.91 18.09 -39.15
CA CYS A 478 -50.54 18.02 -38.64
C CYS A 478 -50.39 16.79 -37.74
N GLU A 479 -49.26 16.09 -37.86
CA GLU A 479 -48.92 14.98 -36.98
C GLU A 479 -47.90 15.42 -35.93
N PHE A 480 -48.01 14.87 -34.73
CA PHE A 480 -47.09 15.09 -33.61
C PHE A 480 -46.87 13.78 -32.84
N PHE A 481 -46.01 13.78 -31.84
CA PHE A 481 -45.70 12.59 -31.05
C PHE A 481 -45.81 12.86 -29.55
N VAL A 482 -46.16 11.82 -28.81
CA VAL A 482 -46.14 11.74 -27.34
C VAL A 482 -45.23 10.58 -26.98
N GLU A 483 -44.25 10.80 -26.10
CA GLU A 483 -43.34 9.76 -25.66
C GLU A 483 -43.99 8.89 -24.58
N VAL A 484 -43.84 7.57 -24.70
CA VAL A 484 -44.30 6.58 -23.72
C VAL A 484 -43.10 5.77 -23.26
N ASN A 485 -42.88 5.74 -21.95
CA ASN A 485 -41.79 5.03 -21.29
C ASN A 485 -42.28 3.68 -20.76
N ASN A 486 -41.43 2.65 -20.78
CA ASN A 486 -41.59 1.48 -19.91
C ASN A 486 -40.64 1.63 -18.72
N ILE A 487 -41.17 2.14 -17.60
CA ILE A 487 -40.43 2.24 -16.34
C ILE A 487 -40.56 0.97 -15.47
N GLY A 488 -41.12 -0.11 -16.04
CA GLY A 488 -41.12 -1.46 -15.47
C GLY A 488 -39.78 -2.20 -15.64
N ASP A 489 -39.72 -3.40 -15.04
CA ASP A 489 -38.50 -4.22 -14.96
C ASP A 489 -38.24 -5.08 -16.21
N ALA A 490 -39.27 -5.30 -17.03
CA ALA A 490 -39.24 -6.21 -18.17
C ALA A 490 -39.98 -5.63 -19.37
N SER A 491 -39.62 -6.08 -20.57
CA SER A 491 -40.29 -5.65 -21.81
C SER A 491 -41.77 -6.05 -21.79
N ASP A 492 -42.64 -5.09 -22.10
CA ASP A 492 -44.09 -5.29 -22.17
C ASP A 492 -44.65 -4.81 -23.52
N SER A 493 -45.90 -5.14 -23.79
CA SER A 493 -46.70 -4.45 -24.79
C SER A 493 -47.72 -3.53 -24.12
N PHE A 494 -47.86 -2.30 -24.61
CA PHE A 494 -48.80 -1.32 -24.10
C PHE A 494 -49.90 -1.06 -25.13
N ASP A 495 -51.16 -1.26 -24.72
CA ASP A 495 -52.32 -0.90 -25.54
C ASP A 495 -52.63 0.59 -25.35
N LEU A 496 -52.92 1.26 -26.47
CA LEU A 496 -53.00 2.71 -26.60
C LEU A 496 -54.43 3.11 -26.93
N SER A 497 -55.08 3.87 -26.05
CA SER A 497 -56.45 4.33 -26.27
C SER A 497 -56.64 5.81 -25.98
N VAL A 498 -57.63 6.42 -26.62
CA VAL A 498 -57.95 7.85 -26.46
C VAL A 498 -59.43 8.06 -26.21
N ARG A 499 -59.77 9.06 -25.39
CA ARG A 499 -61.16 9.41 -25.04
C ARG A 499 -61.35 10.93 -25.05
N ASP A 500 -62.40 11.41 -25.73
CA ASP A 500 -62.67 12.84 -25.85
C ASP A 500 -62.85 13.54 -24.49
N ILE A 501 -62.26 14.74 -24.35
CA ILE A 501 -62.55 15.68 -23.26
C ILE A 501 -63.29 16.89 -23.82
N ASN A 502 -62.69 17.54 -24.83
CA ASN A 502 -63.18 18.78 -25.41
C ASN A 502 -62.68 18.90 -26.87
N ILE A 503 -63.31 18.16 -27.78
CA ILE A 503 -63.08 18.31 -29.23
C ILE A 503 -63.97 19.44 -29.77
N ARG A 504 -63.36 20.45 -30.41
CA ARG A 504 -64.11 21.54 -31.04
C ARG A 504 -64.81 21.10 -32.33
N SER A 505 -65.92 21.74 -32.64
CA SER A 505 -66.68 21.50 -33.87
C SER A 505 -65.79 21.67 -35.11
N GLY A 506 -65.69 20.62 -35.94
CA GLY A 506 -64.87 20.61 -37.16
C GLY A 506 -63.40 20.25 -36.96
N TRP A 507 -62.97 19.93 -35.73
CA TRP A 507 -61.61 19.48 -35.41
C TRP A 507 -61.55 17.96 -35.30
N THR A 508 -60.35 17.40 -35.45
CA THR A 508 -60.03 16.02 -35.05
C THR A 508 -58.75 16.04 -34.21
N LEU A 509 -58.70 15.26 -33.12
CA LEU A 509 -57.49 15.05 -32.32
C LEU A 509 -57.50 13.60 -31.81
N GLY A 510 -56.41 12.87 -32.00
CA GLY A 510 -56.30 11.46 -31.60
C GLY A 510 -55.06 10.78 -32.17
N LEU A 511 -54.95 9.46 -32.01
CA LEU A 511 -53.90 8.66 -32.65
C LEU A 511 -54.01 8.76 -34.18
N THR A 512 -52.87 8.79 -34.89
CA THR A 512 -52.90 8.73 -36.36
C THR A 512 -53.33 7.34 -36.84
N TRP A 513 -53.94 7.26 -38.03
CA TRP A 513 -54.37 5.98 -38.65
C TRP A 513 -53.21 4.99 -38.89
N SER A 514 -51.97 5.48 -38.85
CA SER A 514 -50.75 4.70 -39.02
C SER A 514 -50.08 4.27 -37.71
N GLN A 515 -50.64 4.65 -36.54
CA GLN A 515 -50.15 4.20 -35.24
C GLN A 515 -50.57 2.74 -35.00
N VAL A 516 -49.61 1.89 -34.67
CA VAL A 516 -49.86 0.50 -34.25
C VAL A 516 -50.23 0.49 -32.75
N THR A 517 -51.20 -0.34 -32.38
CA THR A 517 -51.47 -0.71 -30.98
C THR A 517 -51.68 -2.23 -30.88
N PRO A 518 -51.17 -2.89 -29.82
CA PRO A 518 -50.25 -2.35 -28.81
C PRO A 518 -48.85 -2.07 -29.38
N ILE A 519 -48.07 -1.25 -28.68
CA ILE A 519 -46.62 -1.04 -28.93
C ILE A 519 -45.81 -1.88 -27.95
N THR A 520 -44.66 -2.43 -28.35
CA THR A 520 -43.80 -3.23 -27.47
C THR A 520 -42.57 -2.43 -27.06
N ILE A 521 -42.44 -2.13 -25.77
CA ILE A 521 -41.34 -1.30 -25.23
C ILE A 521 -40.50 -2.12 -24.24
N SER A 522 -39.17 -2.07 -24.37
CA SER A 522 -38.27 -2.74 -23.42
C SER A 522 -38.07 -1.95 -22.13
N ALA A 523 -37.74 -2.65 -21.04
CA ALA A 523 -37.50 -2.04 -19.73
C ALA A 523 -36.51 -0.87 -19.80
N GLY A 524 -36.84 0.25 -19.17
CA GLY A 524 -36.03 1.48 -19.18
C GLY A 524 -35.90 2.16 -20.55
N SER A 525 -36.73 1.79 -21.54
CA SER A 525 -36.76 2.39 -22.88
C SER A 525 -38.04 3.18 -23.09
N SER A 526 -38.07 4.03 -24.13
CA SER A 526 -39.25 4.77 -24.58
C SER A 526 -39.55 4.55 -26.06
N GLU A 527 -40.80 4.79 -26.46
CA GLU A 527 -41.27 4.78 -27.86
C GLU A 527 -42.16 5.99 -28.14
N MET A 528 -42.13 6.48 -29.38
CA MET A 528 -42.84 7.70 -29.79
C MET A 528 -44.21 7.40 -30.38
N VAL A 529 -45.27 7.55 -29.59
CA VAL A 529 -46.66 7.36 -30.03
C VAL A 529 -47.11 8.53 -30.89
N LYS A 530 -47.61 8.23 -32.09
CA LYS A 530 -47.93 9.22 -33.12
C LYS A 530 -49.40 9.63 -33.09
N PHE A 531 -49.60 10.93 -32.91
CA PHE A 531 -50.90 11.60 -32.89
C PHE A 531 -51.11 12.46 -34.15
N VAL A 532 -52.37 12.80 -34.42
CA VAL A 532 -52.80 13.69 -35.49
C VAL A 532 -53.81 14.71 -34.99
N ILE A 533 -53.67 15.95 -35.43
CA ILE A 533 -54.66 17.02 -35.30
C ILE A 533 -55.06 17.52 -36.69
N SER A 534 -56.36 17.77 -36.91
CA SER A 534 -56.85 18.54 -38.05
C SER A 534 -57.60 19.77 -37.56
N VAL A 535 -57.28 20.93 -38.14
CA VAL A 535 -57.86 22.24 -37.77
C VAL A 535 -58.59 22.82 -38.98
N PRO A 536 -59.87 23.26 -38.86
CA PRO A 536 -60.61 23.82 -39.98
C PRO A 536 -60.08 25.20 -40.41
N ALA A 537 -60.34 25.61 -41.65
CA ALA A 537 -59.74 26.79 -42.29
C ALA A 537 -60.21 28.14 -41.71
N ASP A 538 -61.30 28.13 -40.94
CA ASP A 538 -61.89 29.27 -40.25
C ASP A 538 -61.61 29.28 -38.73
N ALA A 539 -60.76 28.36 -38.23
CA ALA A 539 -60.40 28.31 -36.82
C ALA A 539 -59.67 29.58 -36.36
N GLU A 540 -60.15 30.19 -35.28
CA GLU A 540 -59.42 31.28 -34.62
C GLU A 540 -58.11 30.72 -34.01
N PRO A 541 -56.97 31.44 -34.12
CA PRO A 541 -55.72 31.05 -33.49
C PRO A 541 -55.82 30.91 -31.96
N ASP A 542 -54.96 30.08 -31.38
CA ASP A 542 -54.85 29.76 -29.95
C ASP A 542 -56.08 29.08 -29.31
N LEU A 543 -57.11 28.71 -30.09
CA LEU A 543 -58.14 27.76 -29.63
C LEU A 543 -57.52 26.36 -29.41
N THR A 544 -57.91 25.66 -28.34
CA THR A 544 -57.44 24.30 -27.99
C THR A 544 -58.54 23.25 -28.09
N SER A 545 -58.21 22.04 -28.54
CA SER A 545 -59.00 20.81 -28.31
C SER A 545 -58.21 19.84 -27.43
N SER A 546 -58.87 18.97 -26.67
CA SER A 546 -58.18 18.02 -25.79
C SER A 546 -58.89 16.66 -25.60
N ILE A 547 -58.07 15.65 -25.29
CA ILE A 547 -58.42 14.24 -25.09
C ILE A 547 -57.67 13.66 -23.90
N TRP A 548 -58.19 12.59 -23.31
CA TRP A 548 -57.39 11.64 -22.53
C TRP A 548 -56.62 10.74 -23.49
N PHE A 549 -55.37 10.47 -23.14
CA PHE A 549 -54.58 9.36 -23.65
C PHE A 549 -54.33 8.40 -22.49
N ASP A 550 -54.75 7.15 -22.66
CA ASP A 550 -54.55 6.08 -21.70
C ASP A 550 -53.61 5.04 -22.31
N VAL A 551 -52.61 4.63 -21.53
CA VAL A 551 -51.63 3.59 -21.88
C VAL A 551 -51.74 2.48 -20.86
N ASN A 552 -52.15 1.30 -21.32
CA ASN A 552 -52.43 0.13 -20.48
C ASN A 552 -51.40 -0.97 -20.71
N SER A 553 -50.84 -1.53 -19.64
CA SER A 553 -50.03 -2.76 -19.72
C SER A 553 -50.87 -3.93 -20.21
N PHE A 554 -50.36 -4.66 -21.21
CA PHE A 554 -50.99 -5.87 -21.74
C PHE A 554 -50.70 -7.07 -20.83
N THR A 555 -49.53 -7.09 -20.17
CA THR A 555 -49.16 -8.14 -19.21
C THR A 555 -49.84 -7.96 -17.85
N ASP A 556 -50.08 -6.72 -17.42
CA ASP A 556 -50.90 -6.39 -16.25
C ASP A 556 -51.84 -5.20 -16.51
N PRO A 557 -53.09 -5.44 -16.96
CA PRO A 557 -54.08 -4.39 -17.20
C PRO A 557 -54.48 -3.52 -15.98
N SER A 558 -53.95 -3.77 -14.77
CA SER A 558 -54.06 -2.84 -13.64
C SER A 558 -52.99 -1.74 -13.61
N ARG A 559 -51.91 -1.88 -14.40
CA ARG A 559 -50.90 -0.86 -14.64
C ARG A 559 -51.32 0.01 -15.83
N VAL A 560 -51.67 1.26 -15.53
CA VAL A 560 -52.19 2.25 -16.47
C VAL A 560 -51.63 3.62 -16.12
N ASP A 561 -51.22 4.41 -17.12
CA ASP A 561 -51.09 5.86 -17.00
C ASP A 561 -52.09 6.57 -17.91
N SER A 562 -52.55 7.76 -17.49
CA SER A 562 -53.61 8.53 -18.11
C SER A 562 -53.25 10.02 -18.08
N LYS A 563 -52.88 10.60 -19.23
CA LYS A 563 -52.57 12.03 -19.36
C LYS A 563 -53.58 12.74 -20.27
N ILE A 564 -53.67 14.06 -20.11
CA ILE A 564 -54.42 14.92 -21.03
C ILE A 564 -53.49 15.35 -22.17
N ILE A 565 -53.90 15.07 -23.40
CA ILE A 565 -53.23 15.57 -24.61
C ILE A 565 -54.09 16.71 -25.17
N GLU A 566 -53.52 17.91 -25.19
CA GLU A 566 -54.13 19.10 -25.81
C GLU A 566 -53.42 19.43 -27.13
N ALA A 567 -54.12 20.04 -28.08
CA ALA A 567 -53.52 20.61 -29.29
C ALA A 567 -54.33 21.81 -29.81
N LYS A 568 -53.67 22.77 -30.49
CA LYS A 568 -54.20 24.11 -30.77
C LYS A 568 -54.10 24.58 -32.23
N ALA A 569 -54.82 25.67 -32.54
CA ALA A 569 -54.74 26.36 -33.83
C ALA A 569 -53.61 27.39 -33.82
N ALA A 570 -52.81 27.43 -34.90
CA ALA A 570 -51.74 28.41 -35.10
C ALA A 570 -52.23 29.71 -35.74
N MET A 571 -51.46 30.79 -35.58
CA MET A 571 -51.63 32.05 -36.32
C MET A 571 -51.04 31.95 -37.75
N VAL A 572 -51.20 32.99 -38.57
CA VAL A 572 -50.50 33.17 -39.85
C VAL A 572 -49.71 34.49 -39.78
N SER A 573 -48.42 34.45 -40.08
CA SER A 573 -47.48 35.57 -39.90
C SER A 573 -46.60 35.84 -41.13
N ASN A 574 -46.07 37.06 -41.23
CA ASN A 574 -45.25 37.55 -42.36
C ASN A 574 -44.26 38.61 -41.84
N ALA A 575 -42.95 38.39 -41.97
CA ALA A 575 -41.93 39.27 -41.39
C ALA A 575 -40.56 39.13 -42.08
N GLU A 576 -39.68 40.12 -41.84
CA GLU A 576 -38.30 40.21 -42.34
C GLU A 576 -37.36 40.61 -41.20
N VAL A 577 -36.12 40.13 -41.18
CA VAL A 577 -35.11 40.44 -40.15
C VAL A 577 -33.70 40.55 -40.75
N GLY A 578 -32.95 41.57 -40.35
CA GLY A 578 -31.63 41.84 -40.95
C GLY A 578 -30.95 43.08 -40.37
N LEU A 579 -29.78 43.44 -40.92
CA LEU A 579 -29.02 44.60 -40.47
C LEU A 579 -29.47 45.87 -41.22
N ASP A 580 -29.89 46.89 -40.47
CA ASP A 580 -30.26 48.20 -41.04
C ASP A 580 -29.01 49.11 -41.14
N PRO A 581 -28.63 49.57 -42.35
CA PRO A 581 -27.47 50.44 -42.55
C PRO A 581 -27.59 51.82 -41.88
N SER A 582 -28.80 52.29 -41.59
CA SER A 582 -29.04 53.56 -40.91
C SER A 582 -28.84 53.47 -39.39
N VAL A 583 -28.94 52.25 -38.82
CA VAL A 583 -28.76 51.97 -37.39
C VAL A 583 -27.28 51.70 -37.06
N ASN A 584 -26.53 51.10 -37.98
CA ASN A 584 -25.13 50.67 -37.77
C ASN A 584 -24.12 51.55 -38.53
N ALA A 585 -24.46 52.82 -38.78
CA ALA A 585 -23.66 53.73 -39.60
C ALA A 585 -22.34 54.14 -38.92
N GLY A 586 -21.21 53.88 -39.58
CA GLY A 586 -19.87 54.29 -39.11
C GLY A 586 -19.24 53.37 -38.05
N ALA A 587 -19.78 52.17 -37.85
CA ALA A 587 -19.18 51.17 -36.97
C ALA A 587 -17.88 50.59 -37.56
N ASP A 588 -16.87 50.45 -36.70
CA ASP A 588 -15.69 49.61 -36.94
C ASP A 588 -16.06 48.16 -36.56
N TRP A 589 -15.60 47.20 -37.37
CA TRP A 589 -15.86 45.77 -37.20
C TRP A 589 -14.58 44.96 -36.90
N SER A 590 -13.44 45.64 -36.75
CA SER A 590 -12.24 45.06 -36.15
C SER A 590 -12.41 44.94 -34.63
N VAL A 591 -11.95 43.83 -34.06
CA VAL A 591 -12.09 43.53 -32.62
C VAL A 591 -10.77 42.99 -32.09
N ILE A 592 -10.21 43.62 -31.05
CA ILE A 592 -9.00 43.11 -30.39
C ILE A 592 -9.27 41.74 -29.74
N PRO A 593 -8.26 40.85 -29.60
CA PRO A 593 -8.42 39.58 -28.89
C PRO A 593 -9.02 39.77 -27.48
N GLY A 594 -10.01 38.96 -27.13
CA GLY A 594 -10.77 39.09 -25.88
C GLY A 594 -11.68 40.33 -25.77
N GLY A 595 -11.61 41.27 -26.71
CA GLY A 595 -12.50 42.42 -26.79
C GLY A 595 -13.91 42.08 -27.26
N SER A 596 -14.82 43.03 -27.16
CA SER A 596 -16.23 42.88 -27.57
C SER A 596 -16.73 44.06 -28.39
N THR A 597 -17.49 43.77 -29.45
CA THR A 597 -18.28 44.76 -30.20
C THR A 597 -19.78 44.43 -30.11
N SER A 598 -20.65 45.24 -30.72
CA SER A 598 -22.10 45.04 -30.68
C SER A 598 -22.75 45.25 -32.05
N VAL A 599 -23.53 44.26 -32.49
CA VAL A 599 -24.22 44.26 -33.79
C VAL A 599 -25.72 44.44 -33.55
N THR A 600 -26.36 45.42 -34.20
CA THR A 600 -27.79 45.69 -34.01
C THR A 600 -28.59 45.31 -35.26
N PHE A 601 -29.53 44.38 -35.06
CA PHE A 601 -30.46 43.90 -36.08
C PHE A 601 -31.84 44.54 -35.92
N THR A 602 -32.56 44.63 -37.04
CA THR A 602 -33.92 45.16 -37.14
C THR A 602 -34.86 44.06 -37.62
N LEU A 603 -36.06 44.00 -37.04
CA LEU A 603 -37.16 43.10 -37.36
C LEU A 603 -38.35 43.93 -37.84
N TRP A 604 -38.87 43.63 -39.03
CA TRP A 604 -40.03 44.27 -39.65
C TRP A 604 -41.22 43.29 -39.68
N ASN A 605 -42.38 43.70 -39.14
CA ASN A 605 -43.61 42.90 -39.22
C ASN A 605 -44.49 43.35 -40.40
N ASN A 606 -44.56 42.50 -41.43
CA ASN A 606 -45.33 42.72 -42.65
C ASN A 606 -46.69 41.98 -42.64
N ALA A 607 -47.14 41.50 -41.48
CA ALA A 607 -48.45 40.90 -41.27
C ALA A 607 -49.55 41.95 -40.96
N THR A 608 -50.82 41.53 -41.08
CA THR A 608 -51.99 42.39 -40.85
C THR A 608 -52.36 42.58 -39.38
N ARG A 609 -51.70 41.88 -38.45
CA ARG A 609 -51.92 41.96 -37.00
C ARG A 609 -50.59 42.07 -36.24
N GLN A 610 -50.66 42.63 -35.04
CA GLN A 610 -49.55 42.61 -34.09
C GLN A 610 -49.19 41.15 -33.81
N ASP A 611 -47.90 40.86 -33.87
CA ASP A 611 -47.33 39.55 -33.66
C ASP A 611 -46.17 39.66 -32.66
N VAL A 612 -45.82 38.55 -32.03
CA VAL A 612 -44.71 38.44 -31.10
C VAL A 612 -43.74 37.44 -31.69
N PHE A 613 -42.49 37.86 -31.87
CA PHE A 613 -41.44 37.01 -32.41
C PHE A 613 -40.43 36.70 -31.30
N ASP A 614 -40.12 35.42 -31.11
CA ASP A 614 -38.89 35.03 -30.42
C ASP A 614 -37.72 35.36 -31.35
N VAL A 615 -36.73 36.11 -30.85
CA VAL A 615 -35.62 36.65 -31.64
C VAL A 615 -34.28 36.17 -31.12
N GLY A 616 -33.34 35.98 -32.04
CA GLY A 616 -31.98 35.55 -31.71
C GLY A 616 -31.06 35.57 -32.90
N VAL A 617 -29.90 34.96 -32.75
CA VAL A 617 -28.91 34.78 -33.81
C VAL A 617 -28.45 33.33 -33.91
N LEU A 618 -28.36 32.84 -35.15
CA LEU A 618 -27.60 31.64 -35.50
C LEU A 618 -26.18 32.05 -35.86
N VAL A 619 -25.21 31.26 -35.40
CA VAL A 619 -23.78 31.55 -35.53
C VAL A 619 -23.14 30.43 -36.35
N GLN A 620 -22.44 30.78 -37.43
CA GLN A 620 -21.77 29.83 -38.32
C GLN A 620 -20.33 30.25 -38.59
N GLY A 621 -19.39 29.29 -38.59
CA GLY A 621 -17.96 29.62 -38.52
C GLY A 621 -17.54 30.16 -37.15
N GLY A 622 -16.34 30.75 -37.05
CA GLY A 622 -15.89 31.50 -35.86
C GLY A 622 -16.02 30.77 -34.51
N ARG A 623 -15.76 29.45 -34.44
CA ARG A 623 -16.03 28.60 -33.26
C ARG A 623 -15.46 29.07 -31.92
N SER A 624 -14.42 29.91 -31.96
CA SER A 624 -13.71 30.49 -30.82
C SER A 624 -14.28 31.83 -30.35
N TRP A 625 -15.12 32.49 -31.16
CA TRP A 625 -15.81 33.73 -30.82
C TRP A 625 -17.06 33.45 -29.99
N ASN A 626 -17.34 34.30 -29.00
CA ASN A 626 -18.52 34.21 -28.16
C ASN A 626 -19.55 35.27 -28.58
N VAL A 627 -20.62 34.84 -29.25
CA VAL A 627 -21.74 35.70 -29.64
C VAL A 627 -22.86 35.53 -28.62
N SER A 628 -23.24 36.62 -27.94
CA SER A 628 -24.40 36.60 -27.05
C SER A 628 -25.69 36.47 -27.85
N GLN A 629 -26.67 35.74 -27.32
CA GLN A 629 -28.06 35.97 -27.72
C GLN A 629 -28.50 37.38 -27.25
N PRO A 630 -29.53 37.98 -27.87
CA PRO A 630 -30.03 39.29 -27.45
C PRO A 630 -30.62 39.24 -26.03
N SER A 631 -30.55 40.37 -25.32
CA SER A 631 -31.14 40.51 -23.98
C SER A 631 -32.67 40.54 -23.97
N VAL A 632 -33.28 40.69 -25.15
CA VAL A 632 -34.71 40.50 -25.39
C VAL A 632 -34.92 39.18 -26.13
N SER A 633 -35.50 38.18 -25.47
CA SER A 633 -35.79 36.89 -26.10
C SER A 633 -37.00 36.96 -27.03
N SER A 634 -37.96 37.87 -26.78
CA SER A 634 -39.13 38.08 -27.62
C SER A 634 -39.49 39.55 -27.79
N MET A 635 -40.04 39.90 -28.95
CA MET A 635 -40.45 41.26 -29.30
C MET A 635 -41.84 41.31 -29.94
N ALA A 636 -42.72 42.15 -29.38
CA ALA A 636 -44.06 42.40 -29.90
C ALA A 636 -44.04 43.54 -30.94
N VAL A 637 -44.22 43.22 -32.22
CA VAL A 637 -44.11 44.17 -33.33
C VAL A 637 -45.49 44.42 -33.95
N ASN A 638 -45.88 45.70 -34.05
CA ASN A 638 -47.15 46.11 -34.64
C ASN A 638 -47.19 45.90 -36.17
N PRO A 639 -48.38 45.83 -36.79
CA PRO A 639 -48.50 45.75 -38.26
C PRO A 639 -47.74 46.89 -38.94
N SER A 640 -46.92 46.57 -39.94
CA SER A 640 -46.14 47.54 -40.71
C SER A 640 -45.21 48.41 -39.85
N SER A 641 -44.75 47.87 -38.72
CA SER A 641 -43.79 48.48 -37.79
C SER A 641 -42.49 47.66 -37.77
N HIS A 642 -41.44 48.25 -37.23
CA HIS A 642 -40.20 47.55 -36.89
C HIS A 642 -39.87 47.62 -35.40
N ALA A 643 -38.93 46.79 -34.97
CA ALA A 643 -38.26 46.80 -33.66
C ALA A 643 -36.79 46.38 -33.84
N THR A 644 -35.91 46.68 -32.88
CA THR A 644 -34.47 46.36 -32.96
C THR A 644 -34.00 45.54 -31.77
N PHE A 645 -33.00 44.69 -32.00
CA PHE A 645 -32.29 43.94 -30.96
C PHE A 645 -30.78 43.94 -31.23
N THR A 646 -29.99 43.93 -30.15
CA THR A 646 -28.52 43.99 -30.23
C THR A 646 -27.92 42.72 -29.64
N VAL A 647 -26.87 42.20 -30.28
CA VAL A 647 -26.04 41.10 -29.77
C VAL A 647 -24.62 41.60 -29.51
N SER A 648 -24.01 41.14 -28.42
CA SER A 648 -22.59 41.36 -28.14
C SER A 648 -21.77 40.27 -28.80
N VAL A 649 -20.67 40.64 -29.46
CA VAL A 649 -19.78 39.69 -30.14
C VAL A 649 -18.39 39.87 -29.58
N SER A 650 -17.93 38.87 -28.82
CA SER A 650 -16.61 38.85 -28.20
C SER A 650 -15.64 38.00 -29.00
N ALA A 651 -14.46 38.56 -29.29
CA ALA A 651 -13.35 37.84 -29.87
C ALA A 651 -12.78 36.81 -28.87
N PRO A 652 -12.21 35.68 -29.34
CA PRO A 652 -11.35 34.86 -28.50
C PRO A 652 -10.14 35.67 -28.00
N THR A 653 -9.66 35.35 -26.80
CA THR A 653 -8.38 35.86 -26.29
C THR A 653 -7.18 35.38 -27.11
N THR A 654 -7.34 34.29 -27.87
CA THR A 654 -6.33 33.70 -28.77
C THR A 654 -6.58 34.03 -30.25
N GLY A 655 -7.27 35.14 -30.55
CA GLY A 655 -7.61 35.51 -31.93
C GLY A 655 -6.36 35.97 -32.71
N GLN A 656 -6.13 35.41 -33.89
CA GLN A 656 -4.97 35.73 -34.73
C GLN A 656 -5.22 37.00 -35.53
N ALA A 657 -4.21 37.82 -35.77
CA ALA A 657 -4.37 39.08 -36.51
C ALA A 657 -5.03 38.87 -37.89
N ASN A 658 -6.15 39.56 -38.15
CA ASN A 658 -6.99 39.45 -39.35
C ASN A 658 -7.85 38.17 -39.48
N ASP A 659 -7.96 37.33 -38.44
CA ASP A 659 -8.89 36.19 -38.42
C ASP A 659 -10.33 36.66 -38.72
N PRO A 660 -11.08 36.00 -39.64
CA PRO A 660 -12.47 36.32 -39.89
C PRO A 660 -13.38 35.88 -38.72
N GLY A 661 -14.29 36.77 -38.33
CA GLY A 661 -15.30 36.49 -37.32
C GLY A 661 -16.42 35.57 -37.82
N PRO A 662 -17.36 35.17 -36.94
CA PRO A 662 -18.47 34.31 -37.30
C PRO A 662 -19.46 35.00 -38.24
N ILE A 663 -20.08 34.21 -39.10
CA ILE A 663 -21.30 34.56 -39.82
C ILE A 663 -22.45 34.58 -38.80
N ILE A 664 -23.09 35.74 -38.65
CA ILE A 664 -24.20 35.95 -37.73
C ILE A 664 -25.47 36.12 -38.54
N THR A 665 -26.34 35.11 -38.50
CA THR A 665 -27.65 35.12 -39.17
C THR A 665 -28.74 35.38 -38.14
N PRO A 666 -29.36 36.58 -38.10
CA PRO A 666 -30.47 36.84 -37.19
C PRO A 666 -31.67 35.98 -37.57
N TYR A 667 -32.44 35.56 -36.57
CA TYR A 667 -33.75 34.94 -36.78
C TYR A 667 -34.82 35.63 -35.93
N ALA A 668 -36.05 35.54 -36.40
CA ALA A 668 -37.24 35.96 -35.68
C ALA A 668 -38.37 34.98 -36.02
N THR A 669 -38.85 34.23 -35.03
CA THR A 669 -39.88 33.19 -35.19
C THR A 669 -41.14 33.63 -34.47
N SER A 670 -42.28 33.72 -35.16
CA SER A 670 -43.53 34.11 -34.49
C SER A 670 -43.90 33.08 -33.43
N THR A 671 -44.07 33.50 -32.18
CA THR A 671 -44.49 32.65 -31.06
C THR A 671 -45.92 32.14 -31.21
N ARG A 672 -46.65 32.64 -32.21
CA ARG A 672 -48.07 32.40 -32.45
C ARG A 672 -48.34 31.51 -33.67
N SER A 673 -47.49 31.59 -34.69
CA SER A 673 -47.60 30.77 -35.91
C SER A 673 -46.46 29.77 -36.10
N ASN A 674 -45.36 29.93 -35.35
CA ASN A 674 -44.08 29.24 -35.55
C ASN A 674 -43.47 29.43 -36.95
N THR A 675 -43.87 30.48 -37.69
CA THR A 675 -43.22 30.82 -38.97
C THR A 675 -42.05 31.78 -38.74
N ASN A 676 -40.99 31.59 -39.53
CA ASN A 676 -39.77 32.40 -39.46
C ASN A 676 -39.88 33.62 -40.37
N ALA A 677 -39.35 34.74 -39.90
CA ALA A 677 -39.06 35.92 -40.72
C ALA A 677 -37.96 35.62 -41.76
N THR A 678 -37.99 36.34 -42.88
CA THR A 678 -36.94 36.24 -43.91
C THR A 678 -35.67 36.91 -43.41
N ALA A 679 -34.55 36.17 -43.34
CA ALA A 679 -33.32 36.60 -42.67
C ALA A 679 -32.21 37.07 -43.63
N THR A 680 -31.44 38.08 -43.24
CA THR A 680 -30.19 38.52 -43.91
C THR A 680 -29.00 38.42 -42.96
N ALA A 681 -27.95 37.66 -43.34
CA ALA A 681 -26.76 37.42 -42.53
C ALA A 681 -25.74 38.58 -42.53
N PHE A 682 -24.86 38.60 -41.53
CA PHE A 682 -23.79 39.57 -41.33
C PHE A 682 -22.43 38.87 -41.13
N THR A 683 -21.36 39.42 -41.74
CA THR A 683 -20.07 38.71 -41.92
C THR A 683 -18.82 39.59 -41.77
N ASN A 684 -18.93 40.85 -41.36
CA ASN A 684 -17.85 41.84 -41.55
C ASN A 684 -16.83 41.91 -40.39
N LEU A 685 -16.91 41.00 -39.42
CA LEU A 685 -16.06 41.00 -38.23
C LEU A 685 -14.67 40.44 -38.54
N VAL A 686 -13.62 41.06 -38.00
CA VAL A 686 -12.23 40.58 -38.08
C VAL A 686 -11.48 40.81 -36.76
N ILE A 687 -10.46 40.02 -36.48
CA ILE A 687 -9.54 40.29 -35.36
C ILE A 687 -8.56 41.42 -35.72
N ALA A 688 -8.37 42.37 -34.80
CA ALA A 688 -7.36 43.42 -34.93
C ALA A 688 -5.94 42.92 -34.58
N PRO A 689 -4.88 43.41 -35.25
CA PRO A 689 -3.49 43.13 -34.87
C PRO A 689 -3.10 43.83 -33.56
N GLN A 690 -2.23 43.19 -32.78
CA GLN A 690 -1.66 43.63 -31.53
C GLN A 690 -0.16 43.28 -31.52
N TYR A 691 0.68 44.23 -31.09
CA TYR A 691 2.14 44.07 -31.02
C TYR A 691 2.58 44.10 -29.55
N ASP A 692 3.44 43.15 -29.14
CA ASP A 692 4.10 43.14 -27.82
C ASP A 692 5.45 42.43 -28.01
N LEU A 693 6.56 43.18 -27.88
CA LEU A 693 7.93 42.70 -28.14
C LEU A 693 8.78 42.74 -26.86
N VAL A 694 8.88 41.57 -26.22
CA VAL A 694 9.74 41.38 -25.04
C VAL A 694 11.20 41.24 -25.48
N ILE A 695 12.12 41.81 -24.71
CA ILE A 695 13.54 41.44 -24.74
C ILE A 695 13.99 40.95 -23.36
N ARG A 696 14.76 39.85 -23.33
CA ARG A 696 15.21 39.15 -22.13
C ARG A 696 16.74 39.00 -22.13
N GLU A 697 17.35 39.12 -20.96
CA GLU A 697 18.75 38.79 -20.75
C GLU A 697 18.95 37.27 -20.81
N VAL A 698 19.94 36.80 -21.59
CA VAL A 698 20.39 35.39 -21.59
C VAL A 698 21.78 35.27 -20.97
N TYR A 699 22.71 36.15 -21.34
CA TYR A 699 24.05 36.21 -20.76
C TYR A 699 24.69 37.59 -20.95
N PHE A 700 24.87 38.33 -19.85
CA PHE A 700 25.65 39.57 -19.84
C PHE A 700 26.95 39.42 -19.02
N PRO A 701 28.13 39.58 -19.64
CA PRO A 701 29.38 39.62 -18.91
C PRO A 701 29.52 40.93 -18.12
N ALA A 702 29.60 40.78 -16.79
CA ALA A 702 29.81 41.89 -15.86
C ALA A 702 31.21 42.54 -15.97
N ILE A 703 32.15 41.89 -16.65
CA ILE A 703 33.50 42.40 -16.93
C ILE A 703 33.86 42.14 -18.40
N ILE A 704 34.44 43.13 -19.07
CA ILE A 704 34.85 43.13 -20.48
C ILE A 704 36.35 43.40 -20.64
N GLU A 705 37.05 42.59 -21.44
CA GLU A 705 38.51 42.73 -21.64
C GLU A 705 38.84 43.72 -22.78
N PRO A 706 39.57 44.82 -22.50
CA PRO A 706 40.05 45.76 -23.51
C PRO A 706 40.80 45.07 -24.66
N GLY A 707 40.37 45.31 -25.91
CA GLY A 707 40.93 44.68 -27.11
C GLY A 707 40.31 43.34 -27.53
N VAL A 708 39.28 42.83 -26.84
CA VAL A 708 38.59 41.57 -27.17
C VAL A 708 37.10 41.83 -27.46
N ALA A 709 36.59 41.26 -28.56
CA ALA A 709 35.16 41.33 -28.87
C ALA A 709 34.37 40.39 -27.94
N THR A 710 33.42 40.94 -27.18
CA THR A 710 32.66 40.24 -26.15
C THR A 710 31.17 40.16 -26.54
N ALA A 711 30.54 39.01 -26.27
CA ALA A 711 29.14 38.74 -26.60
C ALA A 711 28.20 39.04 -25.41
N TYR A 712 27.09 39.74 -25.69
CA TYR A 712 25.95 39.95 -24.81
C TYR A 712 24.75 39.23 -25.43
N SER A 713 24.39 38.06 -24.91
CA SER A 713 23.30 37.26 -25.45
C SER A 713 21.96 37.76 -24.93
N VAL A 714 21.04 38.07 -25.85
CA VAL A 714 19.65 38.44 -25.59
C VAL A 714 18.69 37.51 -26.30
N GLU A 715 17.47 37.44 -25.80
CA GLU A 715 16.35 36.74 -26.40
C GLU A 715 15.22 37.76 -26.66
N ILE A 716 14.65 37.76 -27.86
CA ILE A 716 13.52 38.60 -28.22
C ILE A 716 12.32 37.71 -28.52
N GLU A 717 11.17 38.04 -27.97
CA GLU A 717 9.95 37.23 -27.97
C GLU A 717 8.73 38.07 -28.36
N ASN A 718 7.90 37.56 -29.27
CA ASN A 718 6.67 38.21 -29.73
C ASN A 718 5.44 37.66 -28.98
N ASP A 719 5.03 38.35 -27.92
CA ASP A 719 3.76 38.12 -27.21
C ASP A 719 2.54 38.64 -28.00
N GLY A 720 2.76 39.29 -29.15
CA GLY A 720 1.73 39.79 -30.07
C GLY A 720 0.94 38.70 -30.82
N ASN A 721 -0.24 39.07 -31.36
CA ASN A 721 -1.14 38.13 -32.04
C ASN A 721 -0.96 38.07 -33.57
N GLY A 722 0.09 38.71 -34.10
CA GLY A 722 0.43 38.75 -35.52
C GLY A 722 1.93 38.67 -35.75
N VAL A 723 2.35 38.44 -37.00
CA VAL A 723 3.76 38.48 -37.40
C VAL A 723 4.29 39.91 -37.26
N VAL A 724 5.45 40.06 -36.64
CA VAL A 724 6.11 41.34 -36.39
C VAL A 724 7.56 41.30 -36.87
N ASN A 725 8.15 42.47 -37.15
CA ASN A 725 9.57 42.60 -37.44
C ASN A 725 10.21 43.49 -36.37
N ALA A 726 11.14 42.93 -35.60
CA ALA A 726 11.77 43.54 -34.44
C ALA A 726 13.10 44.23 -34.82
N GLU A 727 13.26 45.51 -34.48
CA GLU A 727 14.46 46.31 -34.75
C GLU A 727 15.19 46.65 -33.45
N ILE A 728 16.50 46.34 -33.37
CA ILE A 728 17.34 46.48 -32.17
C ILE A 728 18.18 47.76 -32.25
N SER A 729 18.29 48.50 -31.14
CA SER A 729 19.16 49.67 -31.03
C SER A 729 19.81 49.81 -29.64
N ILE A 730 20.99 50.48 -29.59
CA ILE A 730 21.75 50.75 -28.36
C ILE A 730 22.01 52.27 -28.27
N PRO A 731 21.06 53.09 -27.77
CA PRO A 731 21.11 54.55 -27.90
C PRO A 731 22.22 55.26 -27.09
N ASN A 732 22.81 54.61 -26.08
CA ASN A 732 23.71 55.25 -25.11
C ASN A 732 25.18 54.79 -25.24
N MET A 733 25.57 54.18 -26.35
CA MET A 733 26.90 53.57 -26.54
C MET A 733 28.01 54.59 -26.83
N PRO A 734 29.25 54.41 -26.30
CA PRO A 734 30.39 55.26 -26.62
C PRO A 734 30.77 55.27 -28.11
N GLU A 735 31.11 56.45 -28.66
CA GLU A 735 31.57 56.60 -30.06
C GLU A 735 32.92 55.91 -30.36
N SER A 736 33.64 55.44 -29.33
CA SER A 736 34.92 54.72 -29.44
C SER A 736 34.78 53.20 -29.58
N TRP A 737 33.58 52.64 -29.40
CA TRP A 737 33.33 51.20 -29.40
C TRP A 737 32.61 50.76 -30.69
N ASP A 738 32.92 49.56 -31.18
CA ASP A 738 32.22 48.92 -32.30
C ASP A 738 31.21 47.88 -31.78
N TRP A 739 30.04 47.76 -32.42
CA TRP A 739 29.06 46.69 -32.16
C TRP A 739 28.38 46.16 -33.41
N TRP A 740 27.87 44.94 -33.32
CA TRP A 740 27.00 44.33 -34.32
C TRP A 740 26.17 43.18 -33.74
N THR A 741 25.09 42.79 -34.43
CA THR A 741 24.22 41.65 -34.08
C THR A 741 24.58 40.39 -34.85
N VAL A 742 24.57 39.25 -34.15
CA VAL A 742 24.74 37.91 -34.71
C VAL A 742 23.50 37.08 -34.38
N VAL A 743 22.92 36.42 -35.39
CA VAL A 743 21.74 35.54 -35.26
C VAL A 743 22.10 34.19 -35.90
N ASP A 744 21.85 33.08 -35.19
CA ASP A 744 22.25 31.72 -35.59
C ASP A 744 23.75 31.56 -35.97
N GLY A 745 24.61 32.48 -35.56
CA GLY A 745 26.04 32.51 -35.89
C GLY A 745 26.44 33.32 -37.12
N GLU A 746 25.51 33.97 -37.82
CA GLU A 746 25.79 34.90 -38.92
C GLU A 746 25.51 36.37 -38.54
N ASN A 747 26.33 37.30 -39.04
CA ASN A 747 26.10 38.75 -38.84
C ASN A 747 24.84 39.20 -39.61
N GLN A 748 23.79 39.60 -38.89
CA GLN A 748 22.54 40.09 -39.48
C GLN A 748 22.46 41.63 -39.42
N SER A 749 22.20 42.27 -40.56
CA SER A 749 22.01 43.73 -40.69
C SER A 749 20.58 44.06 -41.16
N GLY A 750 19.62 43.99 -40.24
CA GLY A 750 18.21 44.30 -40.51
C GLY A 750 17.28 43.72 -39.44
N PRO A 751 15.99 44.12 -39.43
CA PRO A 751 15.04 43.67 -38.41
C PRO A 751 14.78 42.15 -38.47
N ILE A 752 14.40 41.58 -37.34
CA ILE A 752 14.24 40.15 -37.11
C ILE A 752 12.74 39.82 -37.19
N SER A 753 12.37 38.90 -38.08
CA SER A 753 10.96 38.54 -38.30
C SER A 753 10.53 37.45 -37.30
N LEU A 754 9.52 37.75 -36.48
CA LEU A 754 8.99 36.87 -35.44
C LEU A 754 7.51 36.55 -35.74
N THR A 755 7.14 35.29 -35.63
CA THR A 755 5.73 34.85 -35.73
C THR A 755 5.02 35.03 -34.39
N PRO A 756 3.69 34.82 -34.31
CA PRO A 756 3.03 34.54 -33.05
C PRO A 756 3.44 33.18 -32.45
N SER A 757 3.24 33.00 -31.14
CA SER A 757 3.72 31.84 -30.38
C SER A 757 3.13 30.49 -30.75
N TYR A 758 1.96 30.47 -31.41
CA TYR A 758 1.39 29.22 -31.94
C TYR A 758 2.08 28.70 -33.21
N GLU A 759 2.97 29.48 -33.85
CA GLU A 759 3.79 29.03 -34.99
C GLU A 759 5.23 28.62 -34.59
N LEU A 760 5.59 28.75 -33.30
CA LEU A 760 6.86 28.31 -32.71
C LEU A 760 8.12 28.98 -33.33
N LYS A 761 7.98 30.25 -33.72
CA LYS A 761 9.04 31.16 -34.21
C LYS A 761 8.83 32.61 -33.74
N ASP A 762 8.20 32.71 -32.58
CA ASP A 762 7.99 33.89 -31.77
C ASP A 762 9.25 34.36 -31.05
N THR A 763 10.17 33.43 -30.78
CA THR A 763 11.43 33.68 -30.08
C THR A 763 12.62 33.68 -31.05
N ALA A 764 13.55 34.62 -30.87
CA ALA A 764 14.88 34.59 -31.49
C ALA A 764 15.98 34.91 -30.47
N SER A 765 17.08 34.17 -30.50
CA SER A 765 18.30 34.44 -29.72
C SER A 765 19.27 35.26 -30.57
N ILE A 766 19.84 36.32 -29.99
CA ILE A 766 20.77 37.24 -30.65
C ILE A 766 21.99 37.46 -29.76
N ASP A 767 23.19 37.28 -30.31
CA ASP A 767 24.42 37.74 -29.67
C ASP A 767 24.73 39.17 -30.14
N ILE A 768 24.71 40.12 -29.21
CA ILE A 768 25.16 41.49 -29.42
C ILE A 768 26.65 41.51 -29.12
N MET A 769 27.48 41.64 -30.16
CA MET A 769 28.93 41.73 -30.02
C MET A 769 29.35 43.17 -29.75
N MET A 770 30.24 43.40 -28.78
CA MET A 770 30.83 44.71 -28.47
C MET A 770 32.36 44.59 -28.42
N LEU A 771 33.09 45.55 -29.00
CA LEU A 771 34.55 45.56 -29.05
C LEU A 771 35.12 46.86 -28.47
N LEU A 772 36.03 46.71 -27.50
CA LEU A 772 36.67 47.81 -26.76
C LEU A 772 38.11 48.09 -27.25
N PRO A 773 38.55 49.36 -27.26
CA PRO A 773 39.97 49.73 -27.42
C PRO A 773 40.87 49.10 -26.34
N PRO A 774 42.14 48.71 -26.65
CA PRO A 774 43.07 48.14 -25.65
C PRO A 774 43.62 49.13 -24.60
N ASP A 775 43.28 50.41 -24.71
CA ASP A 775 43.75 51.49 -23.84
C ASP A 775 42.67 52.11 -22.94
N GLU A 776 41.48 51.49 -22.89
CA GLU A 776 40.43 51.83 -21.91
C GLU A 776 40.94 51.69 -20.45
N GLU A 777 40.55 52.66 -19.61
CA GLU A 777 40.93 52.72 -18.19
C GLU A 777 40.32 51.54 -17.41
N PRO A 778 41.07 50.89 -16.50
CA PRO A 778 40.60 49.68 -15.81
C PRO A 778 39.63 49.97 -14.66
N ASN A 779 38.59 49.13 -14.53
CA ASN A 779 37.50 49.22 -13.55
C ASN A 779 36.56 50.45 -13.74
N GLU A 780 36.41 50.95 -14.96
CA GLU A 780 35.37 51.92 -15.31
C GLU A 780 34.02 51.21 -15.49
N GLU A 781 32.94 51.79 -14.96
CA GLU A 781 31.59 51.23 -14.89
C GLU A 781 30.70 51.91 -15.94
N LEU A 782 30.16 51.16 -16.89
CA LEU A 782 29.34 51.67 -17.99
C LEU A 782 27.91 51.11 -17.95
N ASP A 783 26.93 52.01 -17.91
CA ASP A 783 25.51 51.72 -18.06
C ASP A 783 25.08 51.89 -19.54
N LEU A 784 24.76 50.79 -20.21
CA LEU A 784 24.21 50.79 -21.57
C LEU A 784 22.73 50.39 -21.57
N GLN A 785 21.98 50.84 -22.58
CA GLN A 785 20.56 50.51 -22.77
C GLN A 785 20.42 49.81 -24.13
N ILE A 786 19.69 48.69 -24.16
CA ILE A 786 19.31 47.97 -25.38
C ILE A 786 17.79 48.11 -25.53
N LEU A 787 17.30 48.40 -26.74
CA LEU A 787 15.89 48.65 -27.05
C LEU A 787 15.46 47.86 -28.29
N VAL A 788 14.29 47.21 -28.25
CA VAL A 788 13.62 46.56 -29.39
C VAL A 788 12.28 47.22 -29.73
N VAL A 789 11.98 47.46 -31.01
CA VAL A 789 10.69 48.04 -31.46
C VAL A 789 10.13 47.39 -32.74
N PRO A 790 8.81 47.46 -33.00
CA PRO A 790 8.22 47.05 -34.28
C PRO A 790 8.66 47.97 -35.44
N SER A 791 9.31 47.41 -36.47
CA SER A 791 9.90 48.17 -37.58
C SER A 791 8.87 48.73 -38.58
N ASP A 792 7.57 48.43 -38.40
CA ASP A 792 6.45 48.94 -39.20
C ASP A 792 5.76 50.16 -38.56
N GLY A 793 6.18 50.54 -37.34
CA GLY A 793 5.55 51.61 -36.57
C GLY A 793 4.32 51.16 -35.78
N GLY A 794 4.11 49.85 -35.60
CA GLY A 794 3.16 49.30 -34.64
C GLY A 794 3.40 49.86 -33.23
N ILE A 795 2.31 50.22 -32.54
CA ILE A 795 2.37 50.63 -31.13
C ILE A 795 2.37 49.36 -30.29
N ASP A 796 3.47 49.15 -29.57
CA ASP A 796 3.61 48.08 -28.59
C ASP A 796 2.63 48.25 -27.42
N LEU A 797 2.05 47.15 -26.95
CA LEU A 797 1.14 47.12 -25.81
C LEU A 797 1.86 47.33 -24.46
N THR A 798 3.11 46.86 -24.34
CA THR A 798 3.83 46.78 -23.06
C THR A 798 5.22 47.44 -23.15
N PRO A 799 5.35 48.71 -23.63
CA PRO A 799 6.60 49.40 -24.02
C PRO A 799 7.73 49.54 -22.97
N ALA A 800 7.56 48.97 -21.78
CA ALA A 800 8.57 48.83 -20.74
C ALA A 800 9.33 47.48 -20.76
N ASN A 801 8.81 46.44 -21.42
CA ASN A 801 9.48 45.13 -21.59
C ASN A 801 10.41 45.10 -22.81
N ASN A 802 10.25 46.05 -23.74
CA ASN A 802 11.07 46.31 -24.93
C ASN A 802 12.51 46.75 -24.66
N GLN A 803 12.96 46.84 -23.40
CA GLN A 803 14.26 47.42 -23.07
C GLN A 803 14.99 46.69 -21.93
N LEU A 804 16.32 46.59 -22.07
CA LEU A 804 17.23 46.14 -21.03
C LEU A 804 18.24 47.23 -20.70
N TYR A 805 18.70 47.24 -19.45
CA TYR A 805 19.82 48.05 -18.98
C TYR A 805 20.91 47.10 -18.53
N ILE A 806 22.15 47.35 -18.97
CA ILE A 806 23.31 46.53 -18.65
C ILE A 806 24.38 47.40 -18.00
N THR A 807 24.95 46.93 -16.90
CA THR A 807 26.07 47.59 -16.21
C THR A 807 27.27 46.65 -16.30
N THR A 808 28.41 47.16 -16.79
CA THR A 808 29.60 46.34 -17.08
C THR A 808 30.88 47.10 -16.75
N LEU A 809 31.94 46.36 -16.39
CA LEU A 809 33.22 46.89 -15.90
C LEU A 809 34.38 46.57 -16.85
N THR A 810 35.26 47.53 -17.10
CA THR A 810 36.50 47.28 -17.88
C THR A 810 37.52 46.45 -17.08
N ALA A 811 38.14 45.46 -17.71
CA ALA A 811 39.06 44.52 -17.04
C ALA A 811 40.44 45.13 -16.70
N GLN A 812 41.08 44.53 -15.68
CA GLN A 812 42.50 44.72 -15.38
C GLN A 812 43.34 43.69 -16.14
N VAL A 813 44.30 44.14 -16.93
CA VAL A 813 45.18 43.28 -17.76
C VAL A 813 46.65 43.50 -17.40
N LYS A 814 47.40 42.41 -17.20
CA LYS A 814 48.85 42.38 -16.95
C LYS A 814 49.49 41.30 -17.83
N ARG A 815 50.54 41.60 -18.60
CA ARG A 815 51.06 40.67 -19.62
C ARG A 815 52.55 40.91 -19.91
N PRO A 816 53.46 39.95 -19.64
CA PRO A 816 54.89 40.15 -19.82
C PRO A 816 55.39 39.87 -21.25
N GLU A 817 56.57 40.38 -21.60
CA GLU A 817 57.27 40.11 -22.86
C GLU A 817 58.81 40.22 -22.68
N ILE A 818 59.59 39.28 -23.22
CA ILE A 818 61.08 39.33 -23.20
C ILE A 818 61.59 40.03 -24.46
N ARG A 819 62.63 40.87 -24.34
CA ARG A 819 63.33 41.47 -25.50
C ARG A 819 64.85 41.47 -25.34
N ASN A 820 65.54 41.65 -26.47
CA ASN A 820 66.98 41.94 -26.57
C ASN A 820 67.99 40.90 -26.03
N PHE A 821 67.58 39.65 -25.75
CA PHE A 821 68.50 38.55 -25.41
C PHE A 821 69.21 37.97 -26.66
N ASN A 822 70.50 37.62 -26.53
CA ASN A 822 71.30 37.04 -27.62
C ASN A 822 71.48 35.52 -27.48
N THR A 823 71.19 34.78 -28.56
CA THR A 823 71.09 33.31 -28.58
C THR A 823 72.22 32.60 -29.37
N THR A 824 73.24 33.33 -29.85
CA THR A 824 74.35 32.78 -30.66
C THR A 824 75.42 32.03 -29.85
N GLN A 825 76.07 31.02 -30.45
CA GLN A 825 77.12 30.22 -29.80
C GLN A 825 78.43 30.99 -29.56
N ILE A 826 79.12 30.69 -28.44
CA ILE A 826 80.38 31.30 -28.01
C ILE A 826 81.45 30.22 -27.68
N ASN A 827 82.75 30.55 -27.72
CA ASN A 827 83.86 29.70 -27.26
C ASN A 827 84.62 30.39 -26.09
N MET A 828 85.31 29.62 -25.25
CA MET A 828 85.94 30.08 -24.00
C MET A 828 87.15 29.20 -23.60
N ARG A 829 88.11 29.73 -22.85
CA ARG A 829 89.19 28.97 -22.21
C ARG A 829 88.78 28.43 -20.84
N VAL A 830 89.42 27.33 -20.40
CA VAL A 830 89.33 26.84 -19.02
C VAL A 830 89.94 27.89 -18.08
N GLY A 831 89.19 28.36 -17.07
CA GLY A 831 89.58 29.43 -16.14
C GLY A 831 89.00 30.83 -16.45
N GLU A 832 88.16 30.98 -17.47
CA GLU A 832 87.65 32.27 -17.96
C GLU A 832 86.21 32.60 -17.48
N THR A 833 85.71 33.81 -17.78
CA THR A 833 84.38 34.30 -17.41
C THR A 833 83.80 35.26 -18.46
N ILE A 834 82.50 35.15 -18.77
CA ILE A 834 81.78 35.97 -19.77
C ILE A 834 80.46 36.56 -19.22
N VAL A 835 79.90 37.56 -19.91
CA VAL A 835 78.73 38.37 -19.50
C VAL A 835 77.75 38.59 -20.67
N LEU A 836 76.44 38.61 -20.42
CA LEU A 836 75.33 38.80 -21.38
C LEU A 836 74.21 39.70 -20.78
N ASP A 837 73.57 40.58 -21.56
CA ASP A 837 72.52 41.51 -21.10
C ASP A 837 71.17 41.34 -21.85
N PHE A 838 70.03 41.68 -21.25
CA PHE A 838 68.67 41.61 -21.85
C PHE A 838 67.57 42.40 -21.11
N GLU A 839 66.33 42.41 -21.61
CA GLU A 839 65.20 43.24 -21.11
C GLU A 839 63.87 42.47 -20.98
N VAL A 840 62.96 42.97 -20.13
CA VAL A 840 61.59 42.45 -19.94
C VAL A 840 60.57 43.60 -19.81
N HIS A 841 59.43 43.49 -20.49
CA HIS A 841 58.32 44.47 -20.49
C HIS A 841 57.06 43.94 -19.78
N ASN A 842 56.14 44.84 -19.40
CA ASN A 842 54.72 44.56 -19.13
C ASN A 842 53.85 45.40 -20.08
N VAL A 843 53.00 44.79 -20.92
CA VAL A 843 52.19 45.49 -21.95
C VAL A 843 50.73 45.74 -21.55
N GLY A 844 50.32 45.37 -20.33
CA GLY A 844 48.94 45.54 -19.85
C GLY A 844 48.55 46.98 -19.46
N ASN A 845 47.26 47.20 -19.17
CA ASN A 845 46.75 48.47 -18.62
C ASN A 845 46.99 48.59 -17.10
N VAL A 846 47.35 47.51 -16.40
CA VAL A 846 47.71 47.50 -14.97
C VAL A 846 49.17 47.06 -14.76
N GLY A 847 49.78 47.53 -13.67
CA GLY A 847 51.14 47.15 -13.27
C GLY A 847 51.25 45.75 -12.68
N ASP A 848 52.40 45.13 -12.88
CA ASP A 848 52.72 43.78 -12.43
C ASP A 848 53.89 43.77 -11.42
N PRO A 849 53.61 43.70 -10.11
CA PRO A 849 54.63 43.60 -9.07
C PRO A 849 55.25 42.21 -8.94
N ASN A 850 54.67 41.17 -9.57
CA ASN A 850 55.06 39.77 -9.37
C ASN A 850 56.06 39.26 -10.43
N LEU A 851 56.42 40.10 -11.40
CA LEU A 851 57.32 39.76 -12.51
C LEU A 851 58.72 39.37 -11.99
N ARG A 852 59.18 38.16 -12.32
CA ARG A 852 60.45 37.58 -11.87
C ARG A 852 61.20 36.81 -12.96
N VAL A 853 62.51 36.63 -12.80
CA VAL A 853 63.42 36.03 -13.80
C VAL A 853 64.46 35.08 -13.15
N LYS A 854 64.88 34.04 -13.86
CA LYS A 854 66.03 33.16 -13.48
C LYS A 854 66.83 32.71 -14.71
N ALA A 855 68.03 32.15 -14.47
CA ALA A 855 68.86 31.50 -15.48
C ALA A 855 69.22 30.06 -15.04
N GLN A 856 69.16 29.08 -15.93
CA GLN A 856 69.37 27.64 -15.64
C GLN A 856 70.49 27.06 -16.54
N LEU A 857 71.27 26.10 -16.04
CA LEU A 857 72.48 25.56 -16.71
C LEU A 857 72.36 24.08 -17.11
N GLN A 858 73.02 23.70 -18.21
CA GLN A 858 73.24 22.31 -18.59
C GLN A 858 74.59 22.11 -19.30
N THR A 859 75.42 21.15 -18.89
CA THR A 859 76.76 20.91 -19.46
C THR A 859 76.90 19.52 -20.13
N MET A 860 77.71 19.42 -21.19
CA MET A 860 78.01 18.18 -21.92
C MET A 860 79.48 18.11 -22.38
N PRO A 861 80.31 17.18 -21.87
CA PRO A 861 80.02 16.25 -20.79
C PRO A 861 79.60 16.97 -19.50
N GLN A 862 78.84 16.28 -18.65
CA GLN A 862 78.40 16.83 -17.37
C GLN A 862 79.62 17.13 -16.49
N THR A 863 79.76 18.38 -16.10
CA THR A 863 80.83 18.90 -15.23
C THR A 863 80.25 19.86 -14.20
N SER A 864 80.87 19.88 -13.01
CA SER A 864 80.61 20.87 -11.95
C SER A 864 81.47 22.14 -12.09
N GLY A 865 82.38 22.20 -13.05
CA GLY A 865 83.31 23.32 -13.24
C GLY A 865 82.72 24.57 -13.91
N VAL A 866 81.40 24.79 -13.84
CA VAL A 866 80.74 25.93 -14.50
C VAL A 866 79.68 26.54 -13.57
N GLU A 867 79.74 27.85 -13.36
CA GLU A 867 78.83 28.59 -12.47
C GLU A 867 78.11 29.75 -13.20
N LEU A 868 76.88 30.06 -12.78
CA LEU A 868 76.08 31.19 -13.28
C LEU A 868 75.78 32.21 -12.19
N LEU A 869 75.73 33.50 -12.58
CA LEU A 869 75.26 34.61 -11.73
C LEU A 869 74.41 35.60 -12.56
N LEU A 870 73.10 35.62 -12.31
CA LEU A 870 72.13 36.59 -12.86
C LEU A 870 72.02 37.81 -11.93
N ILE A 871 71.90 39.02 -12.49
CA ILE A 871 71.95 40.31 -11.79
C ILE A 871 70.87 41.24 -12.38
N ASN A 872 70.12 41.92 -11.52
CA ASN A 872 69.23 43.01 -11.91
C ASN A 872 70.03 44.31 -12.12
N LEU A 873 69.98 44.94 -13.30
CA LEU A 873 70.74 46.16 -13.57
C LEU A 873 70.08 47.41 -12.98
N ASP A 874 68.76 47.42 -12.84
CA ASP A 874 68.00 48.49 -12.18
C ASP A 874 68.19 48.46 -10.65
N ASN A 875 68.51 47.30 -10.08
CA ASN A 875 68.94 47.15 -8.69
C ASN A 875 70.01 46.05 -8.53
N PRO A 876 71.31 46.37 -8.71
CA PRO A 876 72.41 45.39 -8.63
C PRO A 876 72.66 44.74 -7.27
N SER A 877 71.89 45.10 -6.23
CA SER A 877 71.87 44.33 -4.97
C SER A 877 71.04 43.06 -5.05
N ILE A 878 70.21 42.92 -6.09
CA ILE A 878 69.41 41.74 -6.39
C ILE A 878 70.15 40.93 -7.47
N SER A 879 70.73 39.81 -7.06
CA SER A 879 71.41 38.84 -7.92
C SER A 879 71.20 37.42 -7.41
N ALA A 880 71.18 36.44 -8.31
CA ALA A 880 70.93 35.04 -8.02
C ALA A 880 71.91 34.14 -8.78
N SER A 881 72.35 33.06 -8.12
CA SER A 881 73.07 31.98 -8.79
C SER A 881 72.13 31.09 -9.60
N GLU A 882 72.70 30.10 -10.29
CA GLU A 882 72.00 29.15 -11.15
C GLU A 882 70.67 28.60 -10.58
N SER A 883 69.66 28.57 -11.45
CA SER A 883 68.27 28.14 -11.20
C SER A 883 67.47 28.90 -10.12
N ASN A 884 68.04 29.92 -9.46
CA ASN A 884 67.35 30.77 -8.49
C ASN A 884 66.70 32.02 -9.13
N TRP A 885 65.58 32.49 -8.54
CA TRP A 885 64.80 33.63 -9.05
C TRP A 885 65.26 34.99 -8.50
N ILE A 886 65.06 36.04 -9.30
CA ILE A 886 65.10 37.45 -8.92
C ILE A 886 63.80 38.15 -9.33
N ASP A 887 63.26 39.01 -8.46
CA ASP A 887 62.04 39.80 -8.75
C ASP A 887 62.41 41.14 -9.41
N ILE A 888 61.60 41.60 -10.37
CA ILE A 888 61.87 42.79 -11.22
C ILE A 888 60.70 43.78 -11.38
N SER A 889 59.50 43.45 -10.86
CA SER A 889 58.34 44.34 -10.58
C SER A 889 58.17 45.60 -11.49
N GLN A 890 57.24 45.56 -12.45
CA GLN A 890 57.09 46.60 -13.48
C GLN A 890 55.71 47.30 -13.48
N PRO A 891 55.63 48.64 -13.68
CA PRO A 891 54.35 49.33 -13.81
C PRO A 891 53.60 48.96 -15.11
N ALA A 892 52.40 49.49 -15.29
CA ALA A 892 51.70 49.39 -16.57
C ALA A 892 52.58 50.00 -17.68
N ARG A 893 52.79 49.27 -18.78
CA ARG A 893 53.68 49.68 -19.90
C ARG A 893 55.16 49.85 -19.50
N GLY A 894 55.61 49.21 -18.41
CA GLY A 894 56.97 49.24 -17.85
C GLY A 894 58.02 48.37 -18.56
N ILE A 895 59.30 48.53 -18.16
CA ILE A 895 60.50 47.87 -18.71
C ILE A 895 61.55 47.68 -17.60
N GLY A 896 62.17 46.51 -17.50
CA GLY A 896 63.32 46.23 -16.61
C GLY A 896 64.51 45.58 -17.33
N HIS A 897 65.72 45.82 -16.84
CA HIS A 897 67.00 45.50 -17.50
C HIS A 897 67.85 44.53 -16.66
N LEU A 898 68.46 43.52 -17.30
CA LEU A 898 69.09 42.36 -16.65
C LEU A 898 70.44 41.96 -17.26
N GLN A 899 71.31 41.34 -16.44
CA GLN A 899 72.64 40.85 -16.82
C GLN A 899 72.91 39.44 -16.27
N LEU A 900 73.51 38.55 -17.06
CA LEU A 900 73.95 37.21 -16.68
C LEU A 900 75.47 37.07 -16.84
N LYS A 901 76.13 36.39 -15.90
CA LYS A 901 77.55 36.00 -15.96
C LYS A 901 77.72 34.48 -15.93
N VAL A 902 78.76 33.99 -16.60
CA VAL A 902 79.12 32.56 -16.72
C VAL A 902 80.61 32.41 -16.41
N ILE A 903 80.96 31.53 -15.47
CA ILE A 903 82.34 31.29 -14.98
C ILE A 903 82.72 29.83 -15.28
N VAL A 904 83.97 29.55 -15.69
CA VAL A 904 84.47 28.19 -15.99
C VAL A 904 85.78 27.92 -15.23
N SER A 905 85.85 26.82 -14.46
CA SER A 905 87.01 26.48 -13.60
C SER A 905 88.06 25.58 -14.26
N ASP A 906 89.29 25.60 -13.72
CA ASP A 906 90.50 24.86 -14.17
C ASP A 906 90.36 23.33 -14.25
N GLU A 907 89.33 22.75 -13.63
CA GLU A 907 89.02 21.32 -13.70
C GLU A 907 88.13 20.95 -14.91
N THR A 908 87.62 21.94 -15.65
CA THR A 908 86.64 21.71 -16.72
C THR A 908 87.25 20.92 -17.90
N PRO A 909 86.63 19.81 -18.34
CA PRO A 909 87.12 19.04 -19.48
C PRO A 909 87.14 19.86 -20.77
N ILE A 910 88.24 19.75 -21.50
CA ILE A 910 88.42 20.36 -22.83
C ILE A 910 87.40 19.80 -23.83
N ASN A 911 86.78 20.65 -24.65
CA ASN A 911 85.59 20.42 -25.48
C ASN A 911 84.26 20.23 -24.71
N THR A 912 84.10 20.88 -23.55
CA THR A 912 82.79 20.93 -22.86
C THR A 912 81.87 21.96 -23.50
N ASN A 913 80.64 21.55 -23.84
CA ASN A 913 79.54 22.42 -24.22
C ASN A 913 78.71 22.82 -22.98
N ILE A 914 78.24 24.05 -22.96
CA ILE A 914 77.45 24.70 -21.91
C ILE A 914 76.18 25.25 -22.58
N ALA A 915 74.99 24.93 -22.08
CA ALA A 915 73.72 25.51 -22.53
C ALA A 915 73.04 26.22 -21.35
N ILE A 916 72.40 27.36 -21.62
CA ILE A 916 71.77 28.21 -20.60
C ILE A 916 70.37 28.63 -21.05
N THR A 917 69.40 28.54 -20.15
CA THR A 917 68.00 28.97 -20.35
C THR A 917 67.65 30.12 -19.43
N ILE A 918 67.19 31.25 -19.97
CA ILE A 918 66.50 32.31 -19.23
C ILE A 918 65.02 31.94 -19.11
N VAL A 919 64.43 32.14 -17.93
CA VAL A 919 63.01 31.95 -17.66
C VAL A 919 62.46 33.22 -17.01
N VAL A 920 61.36 33.77 -17.54
CA VAL A 920 60.61 34.91 -17.00
C VAL A 920 59.20 34.45 -16.63
N GLU A 921 58.67 34.92 -15.50
CA GLU A 921 57.35 34.55 -14.98
C GLU A 921 56.65 35.80 -14.42
N GLY A 922 55.43 36.11 -14.89
CA GLY A 922 54.64 37.26 -14.45
C GLY A 922 53.33 37.45 -15.22
N GLY A 923 52.65 38.57 -15.01
CA GLY A 923 51.32 38.86 -15.54
C GLY A 923 50.21 37.96 -15.01
N ASP A 924 49.03 38.09 -15.60
CA ASP A 924 47.83 37.33 -15.23
C ASP A 924 47.50 36.30 -16.31
N GLY A 925 47.80 35.03 -16.04
CA GLY A 925 47.34 33.89 -16.83
C GLY A 925 46.18 33.20 -16.12
N GLY A 926 45.21 32.73 -16.89
CA GLY A 926 43.93 32.24 -16.35
C GLY A 926 44.09 31.20 -15.23
N ASN A 927 43.28 31.38 -14.16
CA ASN A 927 43.33 30.66 -12.88
C ASN A 927 44.47 31.10 -11.92
N ASP A 928 44.75 32.40 -11.81
CA ASP A 928 45.77 32.98 -10.93
C ASP A 928 47.21 32.45 -11.18
N LEU A 929 47.50 32.00 -12.41
CA LEU A 929 48.79 31.42 -12.78
C LEU A 929 49.61 32.38 -13.65
N PRO A 930 50.83 32.77 -13.24
CA PRO A 930 51.63 33.71 -14.01
C PRO A 930 52.08 33.13 -15.37
N ILE A 931 52.10 34.00 -16.37
CA ILE A 931 52.56 33.70 -17.73
C ILE A 931 54.07 33.47 -17.69
N THR A 932 54.53 32.32 -18.19
CA THR A 932 55.95 31.94 -18.22
C THR A 932 56.51 32.00 -19.64
N LEU A 933 57.69 32.60 -19.81
CA LEU A 933 58.41 32.80 -21.08
C LEU A 933 59.85 32.29 -20.97
N ASN A 934 60.44 31.72 -22.03
CA ASN A 934 61.77 31.09 -22.00
C ASN A 934 62.65 31.46 -23.21
N GLU A 935 63.96 31.67 -23.01
CA GLU A 935 64.97 31.95 -24.06
C GLU A 935 66.30 31.21 -23.81
N ASN A 936 67.15 30.96 -24.82
CA ASN A 936 68.30 30.02 -24.70
C ASN A 936 69.60 30.43 -25.43
N VAL A 937 70.78 30.03 -24.92
CA VAL A 937 72.12 30.27 -25.51
C VAL A 937 73.12 29.11 -25.23
N VAL A 938 74.23 28.99 -25.99
CA VAL A 938 75.22 27.89 -25.89
C VAL A 938 76.68 28.39 -25.94
N ILE A 939 77.61 27.76 -25.21
CA ILE A 939 79.04 28.11 -25.08
C ILE A 939 79.92 26.84 -25.10
N VAL A 940 81.22 26.91 -25.48
CA VAL A 940 82.16 25.76 -25.60
C VAL A 940 83.55 26.06 -25.01
N VAL A 941 84.28 25.09 -24.46
CA VAL A 941 85.55 25.30 -23.69
C VAL A 941 86.79 24.58 -24.29
N ASP A 942 87.98 25.21 -24.47
CA ASP A 942 89.11 24.61 -25.27
C ASP A 942 90.66 24.75 -24.93
N GLU A 943 91.19 25.14 -23.74
CA GLU A 943 92.68 25.18 -23.43
C GLU A 943 93.16 24.85 -21.96
N ARG A 944 94.44 24.46 -21.65
CA ARG A 944 95.01 24.14 -20.26
C ARG A 944 96.57 24.24 -20.07
N ARG A 945 97.14 24.30 -18.83
CA ARG A 945 98.61 24.34 -18.41
C ARG A 945 98.94 23.47 -17.13
N ASP A 946 100.18 23.02 -16.86
CA ASP A 946 100.58 22.06 -15.75
C ASP A 946 102.14 21.87 -15.47
N VAL A 947 102.70 22.08 -14.24
CA VAL A 947 104.17 22.05 -13.84
C VAL A 947 104.45 21.72 -12.33
N SER A 948 105.60 21.11 -11.92
CA SER A 948 106.01 20.89 -10.48
C SER A 948 107.53 20.68 -10.16
N LEU A 949 107.94 20.56 -8.86
CA LEU A 949 109.30 20.28 -8.31
C LEU A 949 109.26 19.43 -7.00
N ASP A 950 110.28 18.59 -6.76
CA ASP A 950 110.53 17.72 -5.58
C ASP A 950 111.91 17.99 -4.90
N VAL A 951 112.09 17.57 -3.63
CA VAL A 951 113.34 17.66 -2.82
C VAL A 951 113.60 16.38 -1.99
N TYR A 952 114.86 16.02 -1.72
CA TYR A 952 115.24 14.77 -1.00
C TYR A 952 116.42 14.89 -0.01
N TYR A 953 116.31 14.30 1.19
CA TYR A 953 117.37 14.22 2.24
C TYR A 953 117.20 13.03 3.21
N GLU A 954 118.22 12.71 4.02
CA GLU A 954 118.23 11.54 4.94
C GLU A 954 117.69 11.77 6.36
N THR A 955 117.96 12.91 7.01
CA THR A 955 117.57 13.16 8.41
C THR A 955 117.48 14.65 8.74
N SER A 956 116.57 15.03 9.65
CA SER A 956 116.35 16.42 10.07
C SER A 956 116.81 16.78 11.48
N GLN A 957 117.12 15.81 12.36
CA GLN A 957 117.60 16.11 13.72
C GLN A 957 119.07 15.70 13.91
N VAL A 958 119.86 16.63 14.47
CA VAL A 958 121.31 16.49 14.63
C VAL A 958 121.73 17.13 15.94
N MET A 959 122.76 16.59 16.63
CA MET A 959 123.35 17.31 17.76
C MET A 959 124.06 18.59 17.31
N ALA A 960 124.05 19.61 18.17
CA ALA A 960 124.67 20.92 17.94
C ALA A 960 126.13 20.81 17.43
N GLY A 961 126.38 21.33 16.22
CA GLY A 961 127.71 21.43 15.59
C GLY A 961 128.05 20.31 14.59
N SER A 962 127.24 20.10 13.55
CA SER A 962 127.46 19.10 12.48
C SER A 962 126.83 19.52 11.13
N ALA A 963 127.02 18.73 10.06
CA ALA A 963 126.70 19.05 8.67
C ALA A 963 125.71 18.05 8.01
N MET A 964 125.12 18.41 6.86
CA MET A 964 123.99 17.70 6.20
C MET A 964 124.00 17.83 4.66
N GLN A 965 123.31 16.95 3.91
CA GLN A 965 123.27 16.90 2.42
C GLN A 965 121.87 16.58 1.86
N PHE A 966 121.52 17.06 0.64
CA PHE A 966 120.19 16.94 0.01
C PHE A 966 120.17 17.25 -1.52
N SER A 967 119.05 17.07 -2.26
CA SER A 967 118.93 17.39 -3.71
C SER A 967 117.51 17.75 -4.21
N PHE A 968 117.36 18.28 -5.44
CA PHE A 968 116.14 18.82 -6.10
C PHE A 968 115.80 18.14 -7.45
N THR A 969 114.52 18.06 -7.89
CA THR A 969 114.09 17.51 -9.21
C THR A 969 112.78 18.12 -9.76
N ALA A 970 112.70 18.51 -11.05
CA ALA A 970 111.56 19.23 -11.67
C ALA A 970 110.73 18.41 -12.69
N TRP A 971 109.44 18.74 -12.91
CA TRP A 971 108.52 18.06 -13.84
C TRP A 971 107.53 18.99 -14.59
N SER A 972 106.99 18.58 -15.75
CA SER A 972 105.84 19.27 -16.42
C SER A 972 104.90 18.35 -17.20
N ASN A 973 103.61 18.75 -17.30
CA ASN A 973 102.56 18.10 -18.09
C ASN A 973 101.74 19.07 -18.99
N SER A 974 102.20 20.30 -19.20
CA SER A 974 101.51 21.32 -20.04
C SER A 974 101.26 20.85 -21.48
N SER A 975 100.14 21.27 -22.10
CA SER A 975 99.90 21.16 -23.55
C SER A 975 100.71 22.18 -24.39
N VAL A 976 101.40 23.08 -23.68
CA VAL A 976 102.35 24.11 -24.14
C VAL A 976 103.74 23.91 -23.50
N LEU A 977 104.75 24.72 -23.87
CA LEU A 977 106.17 24.56 -23.49
C LEU A 977 106.58 25.54 -22.38
N GLU A 978 107.55 25.17 -21.51
CA GLU A 978 107.81 25.84 -20.22
C GLU A 978 109.32 26.09 -19.93
N THR A 979 109.67 27.13 -19.17
CA THR A 979 111.07 27.46 -18.77
C THR A 979 111.10 28.25 -17.45
N LEU A 980 112.07 27.96 -16.58
CA LEU A 980 112.00 28.15 -15.12
C LEU A 980 113.33 28.62 -14.47
N GLU A 981 113.28 29.27 -13.31
CA GLU A 981 114.43 29.62 -12.45
C GLU A 981 114.19 29.21 -10.98
N LEU A 982 115.20 28.67 -10.28
CA LEU A 982 115.18 28.14 -8.91
C LEU A 982 116.10 28.94 -7.97
N ALA A 983 115.60 29.42 -6.82
CA ALA A 983 116.36 30.23 -5.86
C ALA A 983 116.14 29.82 -4.38
N PRO A 984 117.16 29.29 -3.67
CA PRO A 984 117.06 28.92 -2.25
C PRO A 984 117.53 30.01 -1.26
N GLN A 985 117.00 29.99 -0.03
CA GLN A 985 117.39 30.84 1.11
C GLN A 985 117.48 30.03 2.41
N PHE A 986 118.25 30.51 3.40
CA PHE A 986 118.52 29.80 4.66
C PHE A 986 118.89 30.80 5.78
N PRO A 987 118.85 30.40 7.07
CA PRO A 987 118.94 31.32 8.19
C PRO A 987 120.35 31.92 8.33
N GLN A 988 120.43 33.18 8.75
CA GLN A 988 121.71 33.88 8.89
C GLN A 988 122.60 33.22 9.96
N GLY A 989 123.69 32.58 9.50
CA GLY A 989 124.56 31.74 10.32
C GLY A 989 124.66 30.29 9.83
N TRP A 990 123.84 29.90 8.85
CA TRP A 990 124.00 28.69 8.05
C TRP A 990 124.71 29.01 6.73
N SER A 991 125.17 27.98 6.02
CA SER A 991 125.80 28.11 4.70
C SER A 991 125.45 26.93 3.78
N LEU A 992 125.10 27.22 2.53
CA LEU A 992 124.71 26.24 1.52
C LEU A 992 125.76 26.14 0.39
N GLU A 993 125.96 24.94 -0.13
CA GLU A 993 126.73 24.65 -1.35
C GLU A 993 125.95 23.65 -2.22
N CYS A 994 125.69 23.97 -3.50
CA CYS A 994 124.98 23.11 -4.45
C CYS A 994 125.76 22.97 -5.77
N ASP A 995 125.82 21.75 -6.32
CA ASP A 995 126.66 21.35 -7.46
C ASP A 995 128.14 21.82 -7.36
N GLY A 996 128.65 22.02 -6.14
CA GLY A 996 130.00 22.53 -5.85
C GLY A 996 130.14 24.06 -5.90
N LEU A 997 129.03 24.80 -5.87
CA LEU A 997 128.97 26.26 -5.83
C LEU A 997 128.27 26.73 -4.55
N GLN A 998 128.83 27.73 -3.87
CA GLN A 998 128.08 28.46 -2.84
C GLN A 998 126.93 29.23 -3.51
N ILE A 999 125.70 29.08 -2.99
CA ILE A 999 124.50 29.64 -3.61
C ILE A 999 124.09 30.92 -2.88
N ASP A 1000 124.24 32.04 -3.59
CA ASP A 1000 123.84 33.37 -3.12
C ASP A 1000 122.55 33.90 -3.80
N THR A 1001 122.14 33.38 -4.98
CA THR A 1001 121.01 33.94 -5.77
C THR A 1001 120.09 32.97 -6.53
N GLY A 1002 120.57 31.94 -7.26
CA GLY A 1002 119.68 31.05 -8.04
C GLY A 1002 120.33 30.27 -9.21
N ILE A 1003 119.53 29.45 -9.94
CA ILE A 1003 119.91 28.54 -11.04
C ILE A 1003 118.73 28.25 -12.02
N GLU A 1004 118.96 28.08 -13.33
CA GLU A 1004 117.91 27.97 -14.39
C GLU A 1004 117.58 26.52 -14.83
N ILE A 1005 116.32 26.23 -15.22
CA ILE A 1005 115.79 24.91 -15.65
C ILE A 1005 114.86 25.07 -16.88
N THR A 1006 114.79 24.09 -17.79
CA THR A 1006 113.96 24.15 -19.04
C THR A 1006 113.20 22.84 -19.30
N LEU A 1007 111.91 22.91 -19.70
CA LEU A 1007 111.03 21.74 -19.88
C LEU A 1007 110.24 21.78 -21.20
N ILE A 1008 110.15 20.63 -21.89
CA ILE A 1008 109.41 20.52 -23.17
C ILE A 1008 107.99 20.02 -22.95
N LYS A 1009 107.06 20.48 -23.80
CA LYS A 1009 105.62 20.22 -23.69
C LYS A 1009 105.27 18.72 -23.68
N SER A 1010 104.22 18.39 -22.95
CA SER A 1010 103.69 17.02 -22.84
C SER A 1010 103.00 16.56 -24.13
N ASP A 1011 103.04 15.25 -24.37
CA ASP A 1011 102.18 14.57 -25.35
C ASP A 1011 100.85 14.08 -24.72
N GLY A 1012 100.63 14.38 -23.43
CA GLY A 1012 99.50 13.91 -22.62
C GLY A 1012 99.68 12.51 -22.06
N MET A 1013 100.80 11.82 -22.33
CA MET A 1013 101.07 10.46 -21.86
C MET A 1013 102.28 10.35 -20.92
N ARG A 1014 103.27 11.26 -21.00
CA ARG A 1014 104.44 11.26 -20.10
C ARG A 1014 104.97 12.67 -19.76
N PRO A 1015 105.28 12.96 -18.48
CA PRO A 1015 105.93 14.20 -18.07
C PRO A 1015 107.43 14.21 -18.41
N THR A 1016 108.04 15.40 -18.36
CA THR A 1016 109.46 15.68 -18.69
C THR A 1016 110.18 16.34 -17.49
N SER A 1017 111.51 16.13 -17.29
CA SER A 1017 112.19 16.45 -16.01
C SER A 1017 113.71 16.81 -16.02
N SER A 1018 114.22 17.36 -14.89
CA SER A 1018 115.62 17.80 -14.64
C SER A 1018 116.02 17.78 -13.12
N VAL A 1019 117.32 17.87 -12.72
CA VAL A 1019 117.85 17.56 -11.34
C VAL A 1019 119.03 18.48 -10.90
N VAL A 1020 119.23 18.73 -9.58
CA VAL A 1020 120.36 19.52 -8.93
C VAL A 1020 120.73 18.98 -7.51
N GLU A 1021 121.98 19.03 -7.01
CA GLU A 1021 122.43 18.47 -5.69
C GLU A 1021 122.99 19.53 -4.69
N CYS A 1022 122.94 19.33 -3.35
CA CYS A 1022 123.20 20.33 -2.29
C CYS A 1022 123.79 19.84 -0.91
N THR A 1023 124.31 20.76 -0.07
CA THR A 1023 124.95 20.51 1.26
C THR A 1023 124.89 21.72 2.22
N LEU A 1024 124.65 21.49 3.53
CA LEU A 1024 124.26 22.49 4.56
C LEU A 1024 125.02 22.35 5.92
N LEU A 1025 125.17 23.46 6.66
CA LEU A 1025 125.92 23.60 7.94
C LEU A 1025 125.26 24.59 8.93
N ASN A 1026 125.36 24.35 10.25
CA ASN A 1026 124.93 25.30 11.32
C ASN A 1026 126.12 25.81 12.17
N GLY A 1027 126.20 27.14 12.36
CA GLY A 1027 127.21 27.80 13.21
C GLY A 1027 126.68 28.83 14.22
N GLY A 1028 125.39 28.80 14.61
CA GLY A 1028 124.77 29.82 15.47
C GLY A 1028 123.96 29.29 16.66
N ASP A 1029 123.48 30.20 17.52
CA ASP A 1029 122.62 29.91 18.69
C ASP A 1029 121.16 29.53 18.32
N ILE A 1030 120.88 29.36 17.02
CA ILE A 1030 119.58 28.94 16.49
C ILE A 1030 119.66 27.43 16.23
N TYR A 1031 118.90 26.68 17.03
CA TYR A 1031 118.91 25.20 17.08
C TYR A 1031 117.70 24.56 16.39
N ASP A 1032 116.80 25.38 15.86
CA ASP A 1032 115.67 25.01 15.02
C ASP A 1032 115.65 26.01 13.85
N GLY A 1033 115.74 25.55 12.60
CA GLY A 1033 115.89 26.43 11.43
C GLY A 1033 115.42 25.81 10.11
N GLU A 1034 115.35 26.65 9.08
CA GLU A 1034 114.50 26.48 7.89
C GLU A 1034 115.27 26.85 6.62
N LEU A 1035 115.31 25.93 5.65
CA LEU A 1035 115.74 26.18 4.27
C LEU A 1035 114.49 26.42 3.41
N THR A 1036 114.40 27.54 2.71
CA THR A 1036 113.33 27.79 1.74
C THR A 1036 113.85 27.82 0.31
N TRP A 1037 112.96 27.65 -0.67
CA TRP A 1037 113.29 27.71 -2.09
C TRP A 1037 112.08 28.12 -2.93
N VAL A 1038 112.33 28.77 -4.07
CA VAL A 1038 111.31 29.31 -4.97
C VAL A 1038 111.61 28.88 -6.41
N ILE A 1039 110.59 28.51 -7.18
CA ILE A 1039 110.64 28.45 -8.65
C ILE A 1039 109.72 29.47 -9.29
N SER A 1040 110.27 30.22 -10.25
CA SER A 1040 109.55 31.17 -11.12
C SER A 1040 109.61 30.78 -12.59
N ASN A 1041 108.76 31.39 -13.42
CA ASN A 1041 108.81 31.32 -14.87
C ASN A 1041 109.61 32.49 -15.49
N GLN A 1042 109.81 32.49 -16.82
CA GLN A 1042 110.59 33.53 -17.52
C GLN A 1042 110.05 34.96 -17.42
N GLU A 1043 108.82 35.18 -16.94
CA GLU A 1043 108.25 36.51 -16.70
C GLU A 1043 108.48 36.98 -15.24
N GLY A 1044 109.12 36.14 -14.41
CA GLY A 1044 109.40 36.40 -12.99
C GLY A 1044 108.25 36.06 -12.05
N GLU A 1045 107.18 35.45 -12.56
CA GLU A 1045 106.05 34.96 -11.77
C GLU A 1045 106.42 33.63 -11.09
N GLU A 1046 106.25 33.58 -9.77
CA GLU A 1046 106.45 32.37 -8.95
C GLU A 1046 105.41 31.30 -9.30
N ILE A 1047 105.87 30.10 -9.69
CA ILE A 1047 105.03 28.93 -9.90
C ILE A 1047 104.80 28.20 -8.58
N MET A 1048 105.86 28.04 -7.78
CA MET A 1048 105.82 27.32 -6.51
C MET A 1048 107.04 27.63 -5.63
N SER A 1049 106.90 27.40 -4.33
CA SER A 1049 107.97 27.47 -3.34
C SER A 1049 107.81 26.37 -2.29
N GLY A 1050 108.83 26.17 -1.46
CA GLY A 1050 108.82 25.19 -0.37
C GLY A 1050 109.80 25.51 0.75
N GLU A 1051 109.66 24.78 1.87
CA GLU A 1051 110.38 24.98 3.14
C GLU A 1051 110.74 23.63 3.80
N ASP A 1052 111.94 23.52 4.39
CA ASP A 1052 112.50 22.30 5.01
C ASP A 1052 113.20 22.61 6.35
N PHE A 1053 112.95 21.82 7.42
CA PHE A 1053 113.28 22.16 8.83
C PHE A 1053 114.18 21.16 9.60
N PHE A 1054 114.94 21.63 10.62
CA PHE A 1054 115.99 20.85 11.33
C PHE A 1054 116.14 21.20 12.90
N THR A 1055 116.07 20.26 13.92
CA THR A 1055 115.38 20.48 15.31
C THR A 1055 115.65 19.65 16.69
N PHE A 1056 114.93 19.90 17.88
CA PHE A 1056 114.91 19.26 19.33
C PHE A 1056 113.55 19.14 20.26
N THR A 1057 113.47 18.54 21.54
CA THR A 1057 112.19 18.28 22.47
C THR A 1057 112.26 17.99 24.09
N THR A 1058 111.14 17.88 24.95
CA THR A 1058 111.02 17.67 26.52
C THR A 1058 109.71 17.01 27.27
N SER A 1059 109.49 16.98 28.67
CA SER A 1059 108.41 16.26 29.58
C SER A 1059 107.71 17.06 30.82
N ASN A 1060 106.88 16.72 31.91
CA ASN A 1060 106.31 15.62 32.89
C ASN A 1060 104.90 16.05 33.64
N ASP A 1061 104.12 15.64 34.73
CA ASP A 1061 103.95 14.72 35.99
C ASP A 1061 102.46 14.71 36.73
N ASP A 1062 102.04 13.93 37.83
CA ASP A 1062 100.62 13.85 38.53
C ASP A 1062 100.30 13.13 39.99
N ALA A 1063 99.09 13.28 40.71
CA ALA A 1063 98.20 12.25 41.50
C ALA A 1063 97.31 12.53 42.86
N LYS A 1064 96.12 11.82 43.14
CA LYS A 1064 95.35 11.34 44.45
C LYS A 1064 93.85 11.79 44.90
N GLY A 1065 92.81 10.90 45.17
CA GLY A 1065 91.42 11.21 45.79
C GLY A 1065 90.26 10.09 45.89
N ALA A 1066 89.01 10.28 46.50
CA ALA A 1066 87.86 9.26 46.62
C ALA A 1066 86.37 9.66 47.09
N LEU A 1067 85.30 8.88 46.67
CA LEU A 1067 83.89 8.53 47.19
C LEU A 1067 82.74 9.56 47.58
N ASP A 1068 81.42 9.35 47.18
CA ASP A 1068 80.14 9.22 48.01
C ASP A 1068 78.71 9.16 47.27
N TYR A 1069 77.58 9.06 48.05
CA TYR A 1069 76.07 8.90 47.86
C TYR A 1069 75.25 9.78 46.84
N ILE A 1070 73.96 9.59 46.41
CA ILE A 1070 72.64 8.94 46.80
C ILE A 1070 71.54 9.86 47.45
N ASN A 1071 70.26 9.84 46.98
CA ASN A 1071 68.93 9.95 47.70
C ASN A 1071 67.72 10.08 46.71
N MET A 1072 66.55 9.39 46.79
CA MET A 1072 65.41 9.30 47.78
C MET A 1072 64.39 10.48 47.74
N ASP A 1073 63.04 10.35 47.86
CA ASP A 1073 62.09 9.24 48.13
C ASP A 1073 60.74 9.39 47.32
N THR A 1074 59.53 9.16 47.90
CA THR A 1074 58.27 8.82 47.19
C THR A 1074 56.95 9.35 47.83
N LYS A 1075 55.84 9.29 47.06
CA LYS A 1075 54.40 9.39 47.43
C LYS A 1075 53.81 10.75 47.86
N THR A 1076 52.47 10.79 47.89
CA THR A 1076 51.57 11.74 48.62
C THR A 1076 51.20 13.04 47.87
N LEU A 1077 49.92 13.38 47.61
CA LEU A 1077 48.68 12.57 47.53
C LEU A 1077 47.54 13.36 46.81
N ALA A 1078 46.69 12.65 46.06
CA ALA A 1078 45.26 12.93 45.84
C ALA A 1078 44.76 14.17 45.03
N ILE A 1079 43.53 14.01 44.52
CA ILE A 1079 42.53 15.02 44.09
C ILE A 1079 42.75 15.81 42.78
N VAL A 1080 43.90 16.45 42.54
CA VAL A 1080 43.93 17.65 41.65
C VAL A 1080 43.62 17.41 40.15
N VAL A 1081 43.93 16.25 39.55
CA VAL A 1081 43.80 16.06 38.07
C VAL A 1081 43.04 14.80 37.61
N VAL A 1082 42.05 14.36 38.39
CA VAL A 1082 41.07 13.35 37.93
C VAL A 1082 40.32 13.80 36.66
N VAL A 1083 40.20 15.11 36.43
CA VAL A 1083 39.63 15.73 35.21
C VAL A 1083 40.49 15.48 33.95
N LEU A 1084 41.81 15.31 34.10
CA LEU A 1084 42.75 15.17 32.98
C LEU A 1084 42.75 13.73 32.41
N VAL A 1085 42.34 12.74 33.21
CA VAL A 1085 42.32 11.32 32.84
C VAL A 1085 41.20 10.98 31.84
N ILE A 1086 40.08 11.72 31.84
CA ILE A 1086 38.94 11.42 30.96
C ILE A 1086 39.09 12.07 29.58
N SER A 1087 39.67 13.27 29.49
CA SER A 1087 39.81 14.01 28.22
C SER A 1087 40.97 13.50 27.35
N VAL A 1088 42.10 13.09 27.94
CA VAL A 1088 43.28 12.63 27.21
C VAL A 1088 43.11 11.18 26.69
N VAL A 1089 42.38 10.33 27.42
CA VAL A 1089 42.11 8.95 26.97
C VAL A 1089 41.28 8.93 25.68
N PHE A 1090 40.35 9.87 25.50
CA PHE A 1090 39.49 9.92 24.31
C PHE A 1090 40.22 10.40 23.05
N THR A 1091 41.22 11.28 23.18
CA THR A 1091 42.02 11.77 22.04
C THR A 1091 43.16 10.82 21.65
N LEU A 1092 43.82 10.17 22.61
CA LEU A 1092 44.88 9.20 22.31
C LEU A 1092 44.37 7.96 21.56
N LEU A 1093 43.14 7.51 21.83
CA LEU A 1093 42.54 6.34 21.16
C LEU A 1093 42.31 6.54 19.64
N ILE A 1094 42.29 7.79 19.14
CA ILE A 1094 42.08 8.09 17.71
C ILE A 1094 43.42 8.23 16.96
N LEU A 1095 44.47 8.77 17.60
CA LEU A 1095 45.78 8.97 16.97
C LEU A 1095 46.76 7.81 17.17
N ALA A 1096 46.58 6.95 18.18
CA ALA A 1096 47.45 5.79 18.41
C ALA A 1096 47.20 4.61 17.44
N LYS A 1097 46.18 4.66 16.57
CA LYS A 1097 45.78 3.53 15.70
C LYS A 1097 46.23 3.65 14.23
N LYS A 1098 47.27 4.45 13.92
CA LYS A 1098 47.77 4.58 12.53
C LYS A 1098 49.26 4.95 12.34
N ARG A 1099 50.20 4.10 12.82
CA ARG A 1099 51.58 3.98 12.29
C ARG A 1099 52.08 2.52 12.33
N ARG A 1100 53.13 2.21 11.55
CA ARG A 1100 53.55 0.85 11.11
C ARG A 1100 54.67 0.22 11.95
N ALA A 1101 54.69 -1.12 12.03
CA ALA A 1101 55.83 -2.08 12.03
C ALA A 1101 55.28 -3.46 12.53
N ILE A 1102 55.62 -4.67 12.08
CA ILE A 1102 56.58 -5.23 11.11
C ILE A 1102 58.07 -5.25 11.55
N VAL A 1103 58.48 -6.37 12.19
CA VAL A 1103 59.81 -7.05 12.13
C VAL A 1103 60.98 -6.32 12.86
N GLU A 1104 61.99 -6.92 13.54
CA GLU A 1104 62.53 -8.32 13.68
C GLU A 1104 62.95 -8.68 15.17
N ASP A 1105 64.01 -9.49 15.38
CA ASP A 1105 64.63 -10.04 16.63
C ASP A 1105 63.87 -11.22 17.31
N ASP A 1106 64.35 -12.48 17.47
CA ASP A 1106 65.64 -13.22 17.28
C ASP A 1106 66.61 -13.34 18.51
N TYR A 1107 67.57 -14.30 18.47
CA TYR A 1107 68.54 -14.77 19.51
C TYR A 1107 67.94 -15.67 20.64
N ASP A 1108 68.54 -16.74 21.20
CA ASP A 1108 69.81 -17.53 21.05
C ASP A 1108 69.44 -19.06 21.19
N GLU A 1109 70.02 -20.06 20.50
CA GLU A 1109 71.32 -20.79 20.60
C GLU A 1109 71.54 -21.78 21.81
N GLU A 1110 72.42 -22.79 21.60
CA GLU A 1110 72.66 -24.07 22.33
C GLU A 1110 71.63 -25.21 22.09
N ASP A 1111 71.70 -26.01 21.00
CA ASP A 1111 72.56 -27.20 20.69
C ASP A 1111 72.29 -28.47 21.54
N ILE A 1112 72.10 -29.68 20.99
CA ILE A 1112 73.05 -30.65 20.35
C ILE A 1112 72.18 -31.82 19.75
N GLU A 1113 72.42 -32.58 18.65
CA GLU A 1113 73.55 -32.83 17.72
C GLU A 1113 73.08 -33.36 16.31
N ASN A 1114 73.98 -33.33 15.31
CA ASN A 1114 74.25 -34.31 14.21
C ASN A 1114 73.22 -34.74 13.11
N THR A 1115 73.53 -34.28 11.88
CA THR A 1115 73.54 -35.01 10.57
C THR A 1115 72.29 -35.46 9.80
N GLN A 1116 72.38 -35.32 8.46
CA GLN A 1116 71.40 -35.67 7.41
C GLN A 1116 71.19 -37.20 7.26
N PRO A 1117 70.02 -37.67 6.75
CA PRO A 1117 69.85 -37.81 5.29
C PRO A 1117 68.41 -37.52 4.76
N VAL A 1118 68.18 -37.78 3.46
CA VAL A 1118 66.94 -37.50 2.71
C VAL A 1118 66.08 -38.77 2.52
N GLN A 1119 64.74 -38.61 2.48
CA GLN A 1119 63.71 -39.64 2.15
C GLN A 1119 63.55 -40.80 3.17
N PRO A 1120 62.47 -41.64 3.13
CA PRO A 1120 61.48 -41.84 2.07
C PRO A 1120 59.98 -41.87 2.48
N ILE A 1121 59.12 -42.14 1.49
CA ILE A 1121 57.70 -42.52 1.61
C ILE A 1121 57.57 -44.02 1.94
N GLN A 1122 56.64 -44.43 2.83
CA GLN A 1122 55.79 -45.65 2.79
C GLN A 1122 55.02 -45.87 4.14
N PRO A 1123 54.01 -46.79 4.29
CA PRO A 1123 53.71 -47.98 3.47
C PRO A 1123 52.26 -48.24 3.00
N VAL A 1124 52.19 -48.91 1.82
CA VAL A 1124 51.33 -50.05 1.38
C VAL A 1124 49.84 -50.19 1.80
N GLN A 1125 49.01 -50.57 0.81
CA GLN A 1125 47.58 -50.94 0.89
C GLN A 1125 47.26 -52.07 1.89
N PRO A 1126 45.97 -52.30 2.25
CA PRO A 1126 45.21 -53.34 1.50
C PRO A 1126 43.66 -53.19 1.38
N VAL A 1127 43.09 -53.96 0.44
CA VAL A 1127 41.65 -54.36 0.27
C VAL A 1127 40.62 -53.33 -0.25
N GLN A 1128 39.80 -53.75 -1.21
CA GLN A 1128 38.60 -53.05 -1.70
C GLN A 1128 37.33 -53.42 -0.90
N PRO A 1129 36.47 -52.45 -0.55
CA PRO A 1129 35.05 -52.68 -0.25
C PRO A 1129 34.15 -52.68 -1.50
N VAL A 1130 32.92 -53.19 -1.36
CA VAL A 1130 31.91 -53.37 -2.43
C VAL A 1130 31.21 -52.04 -2.80
N GLN A 1131 30.69 -51.94 -4.03
CA GLN A 1131 29.91 -50.78 -4.51
C GLN A 1131 28.67 -50.49 -3.64
N PRO A 1132 28.43 -49.21 -3.25
CA PRO A 1132 27.15 -48.78 -2.68
C PRO A 1132 26.03 -48.72 -3.72
N VAL A 1133 24.81 -49.06 -3.30
CA VAL A 1133 23.57 -48.83 -4.06
C VAL A 1133 23.15 -47.34 -3.94
N GLN A 1134 22.50 -46.80 -4.98
CA GLN A 1134 22.06 -45.40 -4.97
C GLN A 1134 21.01 -45.10 -3.86
N PRO A 1135 21.09 -43.94 -3.18
CA PRO A 1135 20.05 -43.48 -2.27
C PRO A 1135 18.84 -42.92 -3.03
N PHE A 1136 17.64 -43.10 -2.47
CA PHE A 1136 16.42 -42.45 -2.94
C PHE A 1136 16.40 -40.95 -2.58
N GLN A 1137 15.60 -40.16 -3.30
CA GLN A 1137 15.41 -38.74 -3.02
C GLN A 1137 14.69 -38.51 -1.68
N PRO A 1138 15.02 -37.43 -0.93
CA PRO A 1138 14.24 -37.00 0.22
C PRO A 1138 12.83 -36.54 -0.17
N ILE A 1139 11.81 -36.98 0.57
CA ILE A 1139 10.46 -36.41 0.52
C ILE A 1139 10.51 -35.05 1.24
N GLN A 1140 9.96 -33.99 0.63
CA GLN A 1140 9.89 -32.67 1.28
C GLN A 1140 8.82 -32.63 2.39
N PRO A 1141 9.00 -31.81 3.45
CA PRO A 1141 8.03 -31.69 4.53
C PRO A 1141 6.71 -31.06 4.08
N VAL A 1142 5.59 -31.62 4.54
CA VAL A 1142 4.29 -30.94 4.49
C VAL A 1142 4.31 -29.78 5.50
N GLN A 1143 4.05 -28.55 5.05
CA GLN A 1143 3.95 -27.40 5.95
C GLN A 1143 2.58 -27.29 6.65
N PRO A 1144 2.49 -26.57 7.79
CA PRO A 1144 1.27 -26.54 8.60
C PRO A 1144 0.11 -25.79 7.95
N VAL A 1145 -1.12 -26.25 8.20
CA VAL A 1145 -2.33 -25.47 7.95
C VAL A 1145 -2.36 -24.28 8.91
N GLN A 1146 -2.41 -23.05 8.38
CA GLN A 1146 -2.58 -21.83 9.19
C GLN A 1146 -4.06 -21.53 9.49
N PRO A 1147 -4.37 -20.76 10.54
CA PRO A 1147 -5.74 -20.45 10.93
C PRO A 1147 -6.49 -19.59 9.90
N VAL A 1148 -7.80 -19.82 9.77
CA VAL A 1148 -8.70 -18.93 9.03
C VAL A 1148 -8.87 -17.62 9.80
N GLN A 1149 -8.46 -16.51 9.20
CA GLN A 1149 -8.74 -15.15 9.70
C GLN A 1149 -10.19 -14.73 9.34
N PRO A 1150 -10.83 -13.85 10.13
CA PRO A 1150 -12.16 -13.34 9.80
C PRO A 1150 -12.14 -12.46 8.54
N PHE A 1151 -13.23 -12.50 7.77
CA PHE A 1151 -13.40 -11.67 6.57
C PHE A 1151 -13.35 -10.18 6.89
N GLN A 1152 -12.50 -9.44 6.17
CA GLN A 1152 -12.57 -7.97 6.10
C GLN A 1152 -13.60 -7.54 5.03
N PRO A 1153 -14.21 -6.35 5.16
CA PRO A 1153 -15.18 -5.84 4.19
C PRO A 1153 -14.51 -5.53 2.84
N ILE A 1154 -15.23 -5.80 1.75
CA ILE A 1154 -14.78 -5.56 0.38
C ILE A 1154 -14.78 -4.05 0.09
N GLN A 1155 -13.63 -3.48 -0.24
CA GLN A 1155 -13.57 -2.19 -0.94
C GLN A 1155 -13.74 -2.41 -2.45
N PRO A 1156 -14.57 -1.60 -3.15
CA PRO A 1156 -14.65 -1.65 -4.60
C PRO A 1156 -13.39 -1.05 -5.23
N GLN A 1157 -12.76 -1.78 -6.16
CA GLN A 1157 -11.80 -1.20 -7.10
C GLN A 1157 -12.53 -0.60 -8.32
N PRO A 1158 -11.98 0.46 -8.95
CA PRO A 1158 -12.54 1.00 -10.18
C PRO A 1158 -12.38 0.01 -11.34
N ILE A 1159 -13.49 -0.27 -12.03
CA ILE A 1159 -13.49 -1.07 -13.26
C ILE A 1159 -12.83 -0.25 -14.38
N GLN A 1160 -11.80 -0.79 -15.03
CA GLN A 1160 -11.27 -0.18 -16.25
C GLN A 1160 -12.27 -0.35 -17.42
N PRO A 1161 -12.42 0.66 -18.28
CA PRO A 1161 -13.35 0.58 -19.42
C PRO A 1161 -12.93 -0.54 -20.38
N ILE A 1162 -13.86 -1.45 -20.64
CA ILE A 1162 -13.69 -2.53 -21.63
C ILE A 1162 -13.62 -1.92 -23.03
N GLN A 1163 -12.58 -2.22 -23.80
CA GLN A 1163 -12.50 -1.78 -25.19
C GLN A 1163 -13.61 -2.45 -26.03
N PRO A 1164 -14.27 -1.71 -26.95
CA PRO A 1164 -15.33 -2.27 -27.78
C PRO A 1164 -14.77 -3.35 -28.72
N ILE A 1165 -15.42 -4.52 -28.71
CA ILE A 1165 -15.07 -5.67 -29.55
C ILE A 1165 -15.36 -5.33 -31.02
N GLN A 1166 -14.37 -5.50 -31.90
CA GLN A 1166 -14.59 -5.35 -33.35
C GLN A 1166 -15.46 -6.50 -33.90
N PRO A 1167 -16.41 -6.22 -34.82
CA PRO A 1167 -17.20 -7.25 -35.48
C PRO A 1167 -16.32 -8.09 -36.42
N VAL A 1168 -16.43 -9.42 -36.29
CA VAL A 1168 -15.63 -10.40 -37.05
C VAL A 1168 -16.14 -10.54 -38.50
N GLN A 1169 -15.23 -10.54 -39.48
CA GLN A 1169 -15.55 -10.79 -40.89
C GLN A 1169 -15.81 -12.29 -41.18
N PRO A 1170 -16.79 -12.62 -42.05
CA PRO A 1170 -16.85 -13.90 -42.75
C PRO A 1170 -15.72 -14.05 -43.78
N VAL A 1171 -15.22 -15.26 -44.00
CA VAL A 1171 -14.00 -15.54 -44.78
C VAL A 1171 -14.29 -16.08 -46.20
N GLN A 1172 -13.38 -15.77 -47.12
CA GLN A 1172 -13.21 -16.24 -48.52
C GLN A 1172 -12.87 -17.77 -48.61
N PRO A 1173 -12.44 -18.42 -49.74
CA PRO A 1173 -11.99 -17.98 -51.09
C PRO A 1173 -12.57 -18.85 -52.27
N VAL A 1174 -12.08 -18.91 -53.53
CA VAL A 1174 -10.84 -18.48 -54.24
C VAL A 1174 -11.11 -18.24 -55.74
N HIS A 1175 -10.41 -17.29 -56.38
CA HIS A 1175 -9.47 -17.55 -57.50
C HIS A 1175 -8.69 -16.29 -57.95
N GLN A 1176 -7.47 -16.52 -58.45
CA GLN A 1176 -6.49 -15.55 -58.99
C GLN A 1176 -6.26 -15.87 -60.51
N PRO A 1177 -5.35 -15.24 -61.31
CA PRO A 1177 -4.28 -14.27 -61.00
C PRO A 1177 -4.23 -13.07 -62.00
N PRO A 1178 -3.08 -12.49 -62.47
CA PRO A 1178 -2.75 -11.09 -62.11
C PRO A 1178 -2.53 -10.13 -63.30
N ALA A 1179 -2.78 -8.82 -63.11
CA ALA A 1179 -2.40 -7.80 -64.09
C ALA A 1179 -2.08 -6.42 -63.47
N THR A 1180 -1.17 -5.73 -64.15
CA THR A 1180 -0.53 -4.43 -63.93
C THR A 1180 -1.42 -3.20 -63.80
N LEU A 1181 -0.91 -2.23 -63.03
CA LEU A 1181 -1.05 -0.75 -63.16
C LEU A 1181 -1.90 -0.20 -64.33
N THR A 1182 -2.96 0.55 -64.00
CA THR A 1182 -3.41 1.76 -64.72
C THR A 1182 -4.02 2.75 -63.73
N ALA A 1183 -3.87 4.05 -63.99
CA ALA A 1183 -4.50 5.10 -63.18
C ALA A 1183 -5.98 5.29 -63.55
N ALA A 1184 -6.83 5.54 -62.55
CA ALA A 1184 -8.22 5.95 -62.73
C ALA A 1184 -8.38 7.41 -62.25
N GLN A 1185 -9.07 8.23 -63.03
CA GLN A 1185 -9.20 9.67 -62.77
C GLN A 1185 -10.31 9.95 -61.74
N ALA A 1186 -10.08 10.95 -60.87
CA ALA A 1186 -11.12 11.49 -60.00
C ALA A 1186 -12.22 12.21 -60.83
N PRO A 1187 -13.49 12.21 -60.38
CA PRO A 1187 -14.58 12.87 -61.10
C PRO A 1187 -14.37 14.40 -61.16
N GLN A 1188 -14.48 14.95 -62.36
CA GLN A 1188 -14.52 16.39 -62.60
C GLN A 1188 -15.89 16.93 -62.18
N TRP A 1189 -15.92 17.99 -61.37
CA TRP A 1189 -17.13 18.68 -60.96
C TRP A 1189 -17.65 19.55 -62.12
N THR A 1190 -18.96 19.72 -62.25
CA THR A 1190 -19.54 20.61 -63.27
C THR A 1190 -19.44 22.08 -62.83
N ASP A 1191 -19.49 23.00 -63.79
CA ASP A 1191 -19.42 24.44 -63.49
C ASP A 1191 -20.61 24.89 -62.62
N GLU A 1192 -21.78 24.27 -62.79
CA GLU A 1192 -22.95 24.47 -61.92
C GLU A 1192 -22.71 24.01 -60.48
N GLN A 1193 -21.97 22.90 -60.28
CA GLN A 1193 -21.60 22.43 -58.94
C GLN A 1193 -20.54 23.31 -58.29
N LEU A 1194 -19.57 23.82 -59.08
CA LEU A 1194 -18.53 24.73 -58.57
C LEU A 1194 -19.14 26.08 -58.16
N VAL A 1195 -20.01 26.67 -58.99
CA VAL A 1195 -20.78 27.88 -58.63
C VAL A 1195 -21.68 27.64 -57.41
N ALA A 1196 -22.35 26.48 -57.32
CA ALA A 1196 -23.13 26.12 -56.14
C ALA A 1196 -22.28 25.91 -54.87
N SER A 1197 -20.98 25.68 -55.01
CA SER A 1197 -20.00 25.63 -53.90
C SER A 1197 -19.33 26.98 -53.61
N GLY A 1198 -19.77 28.06 -54.24
CA GLY A 1198 -19.31 29.43 -53.97
C GLY A 1198 -18.18 29.95 -54.87
N TRP A 1199 -17.74 29.18 -55.88
CA TRP A 1199 -16.68 29.62 -56.79
C TRP A 1199 -17.21 30.63 -57.82
N THR A 1200 -16.46 31.71 -58.05
CA THR A 1200 -16.73 32.64 -59.14
C THR A 1200 -16.39 32.05 -60.51
N ALA A 1201 -16.98 32.60 -61.57
CA ALA A 1201 -16.65 32.19 -62.94
C ALA A 1201 -15.17 32.40 -63.31
N GLU A 1202 -14.51 33.38 -62.67
CA GLU A 1202 -13.11 33.73 -62.90
C GLU A 1202 -12.16 32.76 -62.18
N GLU A 1203 -12.51 32.29 -60.99
CA GLU A 1203 -11.78 31.21 -60.28
C GLU A 1203 -11.92 29.86 -61.01
N ILE A 1204 -13.12 29.53 -61.51
CA ILE A 1204 -13.35 28.34 -62.33
C ILE A 1204 -12.50 28.38 -63.61
N GLN A 1205 -12.38 29.55 -64.24
CA GLN A 1205 -11.51 29.75 -65.40
C GLN A 1205 -10.02 29.64 -65.04
N TYR A 1206 -9.60 30.20 -63.88
CA TYR A 1206 -8.23 30.09 -63.38
C TYR A 1206 -7.81 28.64 -63.10
N HIS A 1207 -8.66 27.88 -62.42
CA HIS A 1207 -8.39 26.49 -62.07
C HIS A 1207 -8.30 25.57 -63.30
N ARG A 1208 -9.10 25.83 -64.34
CA ARG A 1208 -9.01 25.15 -65.64
C ARG A 1208 -7.73 25.47 -66.42
N MET A 1209 -7.17 26.67 -66.25
CA MET A 1209 -5.87 27.00 -66.84
C MET A 1209 -4.73 26.23 -66.15
N GLN A 1210 -4.73 26.15 -64.81
CA GLN A 1210 -3.72 25.39 -64.08
C GLN A 1210 -3.73 23.88 -64.38
N SER A 1211 -4.89 23.28 -64.65
CA SER A 1211 -5.00 21.83 -64.94
C SER A 1211 -4.44 21.37 -66.30
N SER A 1212 -3.81 22.26 -67.08
CA SER A 1212 -3.53 22.01 -68.51
C SER A 1212 -2.07 21.69 -68.88
N THR A 1213 -1.10 21.78 -67.96
CA THR A 1213 0.34 21.78 -68.31
C THR A 1213 1.22 20.79 -67.52
N VAL A 1214 1.04 19.47 -67.73
CA VAL A 1214 2.10 18.48 -67.49
C VAL A 1214 2.15 17.45 -68.62
N SER A 1215 3.23 17.45 -69.40
CA SER A 1215 3.62 16.32 -70.26
C SER A 1215 5.13 16.09 -70.18
N SER A 1216 5.50 15.09 -69.37
CA SER A 1216 6.84 14.47 -69.29
C SER A 1216 7.20 13.73 -70.62
N PRO A 1217 8.45 13.26 -70.88
CA PRO A 1217 9.53 13.02 -69.90
C PRO A 1217 10.99 13.35 -70.31
N GLU A 1218 11.86 13.20 -69.31
CA GLU A 1218 13.28 12.74 -69.37
C GLU A 1218 14.27 13.42 -70.34
N GLN A 1219 15.20 14.22 -69.78
CA GLN A 1219 16.63 13.98 -70.08
C GLN A 1219 17.60 14.30 -68.93
N GLU A 1220 18.46 13.32 -68.64
CA GLU A 1220 19.80 13.29 -68.03
C GLU A 1220 20.32 14.44 -67.13
N SER A 1221 20.91 14.02 -65.99
CA SER A 1221 21.68 14.86 -65.08
C SER A 1221 23.09 15.20 -65.59
N LYS A 1222 23.44 16.50 -65.63
CA LYS A 1222 24.85 16.97 -65.60
C LYS A 1222 25.00 18.48 -65.33
N SER A 1223 26.12 18.81 -64.69
CA SER A 1223 26.77 20.14 -64.64
C SER A 1223 26.01 21.31 -64.00
N LEU A 1224 25.85 21.29 -62.68
CA LEU A 1224 26.05 22.51 -61.88
C LEU A 1224 27.56 22.66 -61.61
N LYS A 1225 28.32 23.15 -62.59
CA LYS A 1225 29.75 23.43 -62.40
C LYS A 1225 30.38 24.57 -63.21
N ASP A 1226 29.66 25.16 -64.18
CA ASP A 1226 30.14 26.29 -64.99
C ASP A 1226 29.11 27.44 -64.95
N ALA A 1227 29.11 28.22 -63.86
CA ALA A 1227 28.31 29.45 -63.73
C ALA A 1227 28.96 30.53 -62.82
N PHE A 1228 30.25 30.41 -62.53
CA PHE A 1228 31.03 31.58 -62.08
C PHE A 1228 31.44 32.39 -63.31
N SER A 1229 31.51 33.72 -63.17
CA SER A 1229 31.89 34.71 -64.20
C SER A 1229 30.98 34.74 -65.45
N ALA A 1230 30.01 35.67 -65.48
CA ALA A 1230 30.10 36.88 -66.34
C ALA A 1230 28.79 37.70 -66.42
N LEU A 1231 28.31 38.24 -65.28
CA LEU A 1231 27.65 39.56 -65.19
C LEU A 1231 27.60 40.02 -63.72
#